data_AF-A0A7V6LH30-F1
#
_entry.id   AF-A0A7V6LH30-F1
#
_cell.length_a   1.000
_cell.length_b   1.000
_cell.length_c   1.000
_cell.angle_alpha   90.00
_cell.angle_beta   90.00
_cell.angle_gamma   90.00
#
_symmetry.space_group_name_H-M   'P 1'
#
loop_
_entity.id
_entity.type
_entity.pdbx_description
1 polymer ?
#
loop_
_entity_poly.entity_id
_entity_poly.type
_entity_poly.pdbx_seq_one_letter_code
_entity_poly.pdbx_strand_id
1 'polypeptide(L)'
;LMKRNNINAVRTSHYPNDPRWYDLCDEYGLYVMDEANLETHGLSNARNPVCDPCFRDAAMDREIGMVERDKNHPSILFWSLGNENNVDSDFFEQAYRWIKTRDPSRMIQNQRNGPHDFVDTMYARVRDIEAYGRRNDTTIPFILCEYSHAMGNSSGNLADYWRVIRTYPNLQGGFIWDFVDQALRHPIPSERLRHDGPTTFWAYGGDYGDFPNDDNFNCNGLVQSDRRPSPQFAEMRYCYQPIAVEAVDVSRGLFLIRNRHLFTDLSGFDARWTYEENGEVVAKGRLKALDVPPQGSRTVELPLSMVRRPTYAARVSTWNFSFATTRASIWAEKGHVVARDQVVVPADPHPAPFANVAGRAVVQLDESKTAVTATGDGFSVRINKTSGAIESWKVDDVEQLLTPLAPDFWRAPTDNDRGNNMAARHAVWREAAAGRKVSEVTVRCEVDGNWRVLVSLAYPAAGETVGTLIYTFTNAGQIRVAFQIEPKGEGLSALPRIGMTAQIPAAYDRVAWLGRGPHESYTDRRDSAFFGRYELPADDLFFPYVEPQETGNRTEVFWATFTDASGRGIRVWGDPKLNFSLLPYTTEELETRKHPWELSRCGNRVLRLDYGQMGLAGENSWGARPWPEHQLPAGRVYQYGFVLEPVYGP
;
A
#
# COMPACT_ATOMS: atom_id res chain seq x y z
N LEU A 1 18.11 -6.58 9.38
CA LEU A 1 16.82 -6.13 8.82
C LEU A 1 16.60 -6.66 7.40
N MET A 2 17.50 -6.40 6.46
CA MET A 2 17.43 -6.86 5.06
C MET A 2 17.20 -8.38 4.89
N LYS A 3 18.12 -9.23 5.37
CA LYS A 3 18.02 -10.70 5.20
C LYS A 3 16.75 -11.31 5.81
N ARG A 4 16.32 -10.81 6.97
CA ARG A 4 15.07 -11.26 7.62
C ARG A 4 13.83 -11.01 6.76
N ASN A 5 13.92 -10.12 5.76
CA ASN A 5 12.82 -9.71 4.90
C ASN A 5 13.13 -9.96 3.43
N ASN A 6 13.90 -11.01 3.14
CA ASN A 6 14.11 -11.55 1.79
C ASN A 6 14.90 -10.65 0.83
N ILE A 7 15.51 -9.55 1.29
CA ILE A 7 16.50 -8.81 0.51
C ILE A 7 17.78 -9.64 0.42
N ASN A 8 18.26 -9.84 -0.81
CA ASN A 8 19.46 -10.63 -1.11
C ASN A 8 20.62 -9.79 -1.69
N ALA A 9 20.37 -8.54 -2.08
CA ALA A 9 21.37 -7.67 -2.69
C ALA A 9 21.27 -6.22 -2.20
N VAL A 10 22.39 -5.49 -2.25
CA VAL A 10 22.48 -4.05 -1.97
C VAL A 10 23.38 -3.37 -3.01
N ARG A 11 22.96 -2.21 -3.50
CA ARG A 11 23.79 -1.29 -4.29
C ARG A 11 24.30 -0.19 -3.35
N THR A 12 25.58 0.15 -3.42
CA THR A 12 26.18 1.21 -2.58
C THR A 12 25.98 2.59 -3.21
N SER A 13 24.72 3.03 -3.26
CA SER A 13 24.35 4.32 -3.84
C SER A 13 24.92 5.50 -3.02
N HIS A 14 25.75 6.39 -3.57
CA HIS A 14 26.42 6.37 -4.88
C HIS A 14 27.94 6.48 -4.73
N TYR A 15 28.50 5.69 -3.82
CA TYR A 15 29.92 5.69 -3.51
C TYR A 15 30.33 4.43 -2.75
N PRO A 16 31.64 4.11 -2.71
CA PRO A 16 32.10 2.97 -1.94
C PRO A 16 31.89 3.21 -0.44
N ASN A 17 31.32 2.24 0.26
CA ASN A 17 31.01 2.30 1.69
C ASN A 17 32.25 2.11 2.57
N ASP A 18 32.05 2.21 3.89
CA ASP A 18 33.03 1.78 4.90
C ASP A 18 33.43 0.31 4.66
N PRO A 19 34.72 -0.06 4.67
CA PRO A 19 35.18 -1.43 4.41
C PRO A 19 34.47 -2.52 5.22
N ARG A 20 34.07 -2.20 6.46
CA ARG A 20 33.32 -3.13 7.32
C ARG A 20 31.97 -3.54 6.74
N TRP A 21 31.39 -2.72 5.87
CA TRP A 21 30.13 -3.05 5.19
C TRP A 21 30.30 -4.30 4.31
N TYR A 22 31.40 -4.38 3.56
CA TYR A 22 31.69 -5.50 2.67
C TYR A 22 32.05 -6.75 3.47
N ASP A 23 32.84 -6.62 4.54
CA ASP A 23 33.09 -7.72 5.49
C ASP A 23 31.78 -8.32 6.04
N LEU A 24 30.82 -7.46 6.41
CA LEU A 24 29.50 -7.90 6.86
C LEU A 24 28.68 -8.52 5.72
N CYS A 25 28.73 -8.01 4.50
CA CYS A 25 28.05 -8.61 3.36
C CYS A 25 28.61 -10.00 3.02
N ASP A 26 29.92 -10.20 3.13
CA ASP A 26 30.58 -11.50 2.98
C ASP A 26 30.11 -12.49 4.05
N GLU A 27 30.15 -12.07 5.32
CA GLU A 27 29.78 -12.94 6.45
C GLU A 27 28.28 -13.27 6.43
N TYR A 28 27.42 -12.27 6.24
CA TYR A 28 25.97 -12.42 6.30
C TYR A 28 25.38 -12.99 5.00
N GLY A 29 26.08 -12.85 3.87
CA GLY A 29 25.65 -13.28 2.54
C GLY A 29 24.64 -12.31 1.93
N LEU A 30 25.09 -11.17 1.45
CA LEU A 30 24.34 -10.25 0.59
C LEU A 30 25.16 -9.98 -0.67
N TYR A 31 24.55 -10.02 -1.84
CA TYR A 31 25.21 -9.60 -3.07
C TYR A 31 25.39 -8.08 -3.08
N VAL A 32 26.55 -7.63 -3.51
CA VAL A 32 26.89 -6.20 -3.54
C VAL A 32 27.14 -5.76 -4.97
N MET A 33 26.51 -4.65 -5.33
CA MET A 33 26.92 -3.79 -6.43
C MET A 33 27.68 -2.63 -5.83
N ASP A 34 29.00 -2.64 -6.01
CA ASP A 34 29.88 -1.62 -5.49
C ASP A 34 30.07 -0.52 -6.54
N GLU A 35 29.96 0.74 -6.13
CA GLU A 35 29.81 1.88 -7.03
C GLU A 35 30.86 2.94 -6.78
N ALA A 36 31.56 3.35 -7.84
CA ALA A 36 32.54 4.41 -7.77
C ALA A 36 31.86 5.71 -7.34
N ASN A 37 32.56 6.51 -6.54
CA ASN A 37 32.08 7.81 -6.08
C ASN A 37 32.15 8.82 -7.23
N LEU A 38 31.30 8.70 -8.23
CA LEU A 38 31.34 9.51 -9.45
C LEU A 38 29.92 9.86 -9.89
N GLU A 39 29.48 11.03 -9.46
CA GLU A 39 28.16 11.58 -9.79
C GLU A 39 28.27 13.07 -10.07
N THR A 40 27.72 13.48 -11.21
CA THR A 40 27.88 14.85 -11.74
C THR A 40 26.57 15.39 -12.30
N HIS A 41 25.44 14.98 -11.72
CA HIS A 41 24.08 15.26 -12.21
C HIS A 41 23.87 16.73 -12.59
N GLY A 42 24.36 17.67 -11.78
CA GLY A 42 24.18 19.11 -11.99
C GLY A 42 25.12 19.76 -13.02
N LEU A 43 26.06 19.02 -13.65
CA LEU A 43 27.05 19.58 -14.56
C LEU A 43 26.67 19.38 -16.04
N SER A 44 27.00 20.37 -16.87
CA SER A 44 26.95 20.24 -18.33
C SER A 44 28.21 19.55 -18.88
N ASN A 45 28.13 18.99 -20.08
CA ASN A 45 29.19 18.19 -20.71
C ASN A 45 30.57 18.87 -20.66
N ALA A 46 30.65 20.17 -20.95
CA ALA A 46 31.93 20.89 -21.04
C ALA A 46 32.69 21.01 -19.70
N ARG A 47 32.00 20.84 -18.56
CA ARG A 47 32.60 20.92 -17.22
C ARG A 47 32.55 19.58 -16.47
N ASN A 48 32.08 18.52 -17.14
CA ASN A 48 31.98 17.22 -16.52
C ASN A 48 33.40 16.61 -16.37
N PRO A 49 33.81 16.15 -15.18
CA PRO A 49 35.10 15.49 -14.95
C PRO A 49 35.44 14.36 -15.93
N VAL A 50 34.45 13.64 -16.44
CA VAL A 50 34.67 12.55 -17.41
C VAL A 50 34.91 13.08 -18.83
N CYS A 51 34.60 14.34 -19.11
CA CYS A 51 34.83 15.00 -20.41
C CYS A 51 36.03 15.95 -20.37
N ASP A 52 36.28 16.63 -19.26
CA ASP A 52 37.36 17.60 -19.09
C ASP A 52 38.70 16.88 -18.84
N PRO A 53 39.69 17.01 -19.76
CA PRO A 53 41.00 16.37 -19.61
C PRO A 53 41.71 16.72 -18.30
N CYS A 54 41.47 17.90 -17.71
CA CYS A 54 42.09 18.31 -16.45
C CYS A 54 41.62 17.48 -15.25
N PHE A 55 40.44 16.86 -15.33
CA PHE A 55 39.83 16.10 -14.23
C PHE A 55 39.71 14.60 -14.53
N ARG A 56 39.99 14.16 -15.75
CA ARG A 56 39.89 12.74 -16.15
C ARG A 56 40.72 11.80 -15.30
N ASP A 57 41.94 12.18 -14.96
CA ASP A 57 42.80 11.35 -14.10
C ASP A 57 42.18 11.19 -12.71
N ALA A 58 41.54 12.23 -12.17
CA ALA A 58 40.83 12.17 -10.89
C ALA A 58 39.53 11.34 -10.97
N ALA A 59 38.83 11.36 -12.11
CA ALA A 59 37.70 10.46 -12.35
C ALA A 59 38.15 8.99 -12.42
N MET A 60 39.25 8.73 -13.13
CA MET A 60 39.81 7.38 -13.25
C MET A 60 40.36 6.86 -11.91
N ASP A 61 40.96 7.74 -11.09
CA ASP A 61 41.43 7.39 -9.75
C ASP A 61 40.30 6.86 -8.85
N ARG A 62 39.08 7.38 -8.98
CA ARG A 62 37.90 6.88 -8.24
C ARG A 62 37.52 5.45 -8.64
N GLU A 63 37.60 5.13 -9.93
CA GLU A 63 37.37 3.76 -10.45
C GLU A 63 38.45 2.80 -9.97
N ILE A 64 39.73 3.19 -10.09
CA ILE A 64 40.87 2.39 -9.66
C ILE A 64 40.83 2.15 -8.16
N GLY A 65 40.58 3.21 -7.38
CA GLY A 65 40.56 3.18 -5.92
C GLY A 65 39.52 2.21 -5.37
N MET A 66 38.30 2.23 -5.92
CA MET A 66 37.24 1.26 -5.56
C MET A 66 37.69 -0.17 -5.84
N VAL A 67 38.05 -0.47 -7.10
CA VAL A 67 38.39 -1.84 -7.50
C VAL A 67 39.60 -2.37 -6.73
N GLU A 68 40.65 -1.57 -6.59
CA GLU A 68 41.86 -2.03 -5.89
C GLU A 68 41.60 -2.25 -4.40
N ARG A 69 40.73 -1.47 -3.75
CA ARG A 69 40.37 -1.67 -2.35
C ARG A 69 39.55 -2.96 -2.18
N ASP A 70 38.56 -3.19 -3.03
CA ASP A 70 37.45 -4.11 -2.71
C ASP A 70 37.43 -5.43 -3.52
N LYS A 71 38.28 -5.58 -4.55
CA LYS A 71 38.33 -6.75 -5.46
C LYS A 71 38.39 -8.14 -4.81
N ASN A 72 38.70 -8.25 -3.53
CA ASN A 72 38.81 -9.53 -2.82
C ASN A 72 37.51 -9.95 -2.11
N HIS A 73 36.49 -9.09 -2.03
CA HIS A 73 35.22 -9.41 -1.39
C HIS A 73 34.36 -10.32 -2.28
N PRO A 74 34.02 -11.55 -1.86
CA PRO A 74 33.15 -12.44 -2.62
C PRO A 74 31.69 -11.95 -2.69
N SER A 75 31.25 -11.07 -1.80
CA SER A 75 29.93 -10.46 -1.86
C SER A 75 29.73 -9.60 -3.11
N ILE A 76 30.80 -8.97 -3.62
CA ILE A 76 30.73 -8.05 -4.74
C ILE A 76 30.59 -8.84 -6.03
N LEU A 77 29.46 -8.67 -6.71
CA LEU A 77 29.17 -9.30 -8.01
C LEU A 77 29.25 -8.30 -9.17
N PHE A 78 29.09 -7.01 -8.87
CA PHE A 78 29.01 -5.95 -9.87
C PHE A 78 29.90 -4.76 -9.49
N TRP A 79 30.57 -4.20 -10.49
CA TRP A 79 31.16 -2.86 -10.42
C TRP A 79 30.24 -1.87 -11.14
N SER A 80 30.02 -0.71 -10.54
CA SER A 80 29.29 0.42 -11.15
C SER A 80 30.23 1.60 -11.36
N LEU A 81 30.24 2.14 -12.59
CA LEU A 81 31.11 3.26 -12.99
C LEU A 81 30.59 4.63 -12.50
N GLY A 82 29.75 4.65 -11.46
CA GLY A 82 29.10 5.86 -10.92
C GLY A 82 27.60 5.97 -11.24
N ASN A 83 27.06 7.18 -11.05
CA ASN A 83 25.62 7.46 -11.13
C ASN A 83 25.34 8.77 -11.87
N GLU A 84 24.30 8.79 -12.71
CA GLU A 84 23.71 10.02 -13.31
C GLU A 84 24.73 11.06 -13.81
N ASN A 85 25.82 10.60 -14.44
CA ASN A 85 26.80 11.50 -15.03
C ASN A 85 26.23 12.24 -16.26
N ASN A 86 25.22 11.66 -16.92
CA ASN A 86 24.37 12.26 -17.95
C ASN A 86 25.13 12.86 -19.15
N VAL A 87 26.25 12.24 -19.55
CA VAL A 87 27.10 12.73 -20.66
C VAL A 87 27.64 11.58 -21.50
N ASP A 88 27.78 11.83 -22.80
CA ASP A 88 28.53 10.97 -23.71
C ASP A 88 30.04 11.24 -23.55
N SER A 89 30.80 10.22 -23.15
CA SER A 89 32.25 10.32 -23.00
C SER A 89 32.95 8.99 -23.27
N ASP A 90 34.12 9.04 -23.93
CA ASP A 90 35.01 7.89 -24.11
C ASP A 90 35.64 7.42 -22.78
N PHE A 91 35.55 8.22 -21.71
CA PHE A 91 35.97 7.84 -20.36
C PHE A 91 35.35 6.52 -19.91
N PHE A 92 34.05 6.31 -20.11
CA PHE A 92 33.38 5.11 -19.61
C PHE A 92 33.83 3.85 -20.34
N GLU A 93 34.19 3.94 -21.63
CA GLU A 93 34.81 2.85 -22.35
C GLU A 93 36.22 2.55 -21.83
N GLN A 94 37.00 3.59 -21.51
CA GLN A 94 38.33 3.43 -20.90
C GLN A 94 38.25 2.78 -19.51
N ALA A 95 37.36 3.28 -18.63
CA ALA A 95 37.12 2.74 -17.30
C ALA A 95 36.65 1.27 -17.37
N TYR A 96 35.63 0.98 -18.20
CA TYR A 96 35.14 -0.38 -18.42
C TYR A 96 36.28 -1.33 -18.83
N ARG A 97 37.11 -0.93 -19.82
CA ARG A 97 38.23 -1.76 -20.30
C ARG A 97 39.30 -1.98 -19.24
N TRP A 98 39.62 -0.94 -18.47
CA TRP A 98 40.57 -1.07 -17.38
C TRP A 98 40.07 -2.06 -16.33
N ILE A 99 38.82 -1.91 -15.86
CA ILE A 99 38.22 -2.82 -14.87
C ILE A 99 38.15 -4.25 -15.43
N LYS A 100 37.68 -4.45 -16.67
CA LYS A 100 37.65 -5.80 -17.29
C LYS A 100 39.02 -6.45 -17.43
N THR A 101 40.05 -5.65 -17.69
CA THR A 101 41.43 -6.16 -17.75
C THR A 101 41.95 -6.52 -16.36
N ARG A 102 41.60 -5.72 -15.35
CA ARG A 102 42.10 -5.87 -13.99
C ARG A 102 41.37 -6.95 -13.17
N ASP A 103 40.07 -7.05 -13.35
CA ASP A 103 39.15 -7.99 -12.72
C ASP A 103 38.07 -8.45 -13.72
N PRO A 104 38.34 -9.51 -14.50
CA PRO A 104 37.37 -10.07 -15.42
C PRO A 104 36.28 -10.91 -14.72
N SER A 105 36.35 -11.09 -13.39
CA SER A 105 35.47 -12.02 -12.66
C SER A 105 34.07 -11.47 -12.36
N ARG A 106 33.85 -10.16 -12.54
CA ARG A 106 32.62 -9.44 -12.17
C ARG A 106 31.97 -8.73 -13.36
N MET A 107 30.66 -8.50 -13.24
CA MET A 107 29.91 -7.74 -14.23
C MET A 107 30.03 -6.23 -13.98
N ILE A 108 29.85 -5.43 -15.03
CA ILE A 108 29.95 -3.96 -14.97
C ILE A 108 28.64 -3.32 -15.44
N GLN A 109 28.11 -2.42 -14.63
CA GLN A 109 27.00 -1.52 -14.97
C GLN A 109 27.52 -0.12 -15.31
N ASN A 110 26.78 0.64 -16.11
CA ASN A 110 27.22 1.96 -16.58
C ASN A 110 26.06 2.88 -17.06
N GLN A 111 24.82 2.59 -16.69
CA GLN A 111 23.61 3.34 -17.04
C GLN A 111 23.51 3.73 -18.53
N ARG A 112 24.00 2.86 -19.42
CA ARG A 112 24.11 3.06 -20.87
C ARG A 112 25.01 4.22 -21.35
N ASN A 113 25.90 4.78 -20.52
CA ASN A 113 26.89 5.79 -20.95
C ASN A 113 28.06 5.19 -21.76
N GLY A 114 27.97 3.92 -22.17
CA GLY A 114 29.04 3.18 -22.84
C GLY A 114 28.83 1.67 -22.74
N PRO A 115 29.91 0.87 -22.89
CA PRO A 115 29.86 -0.58 -22.69
C PRO A 115 29.33 -0.97 -21.30
N HIS A 116 28.52 -2.01 -21.26
CA HIS A 116 27.86 -2.55 -20.06
C HIS A 116 27.58 -4.04 -20.27
N ASP A 117 27.53 -4.82 -19.19
CA ASP A 117 27.27 -6.26 -19.27
C ASP A 117 25.78 -6.62 -19.13
N PHE A 118 24.97 -5.69 -18.63
CA PHE A 118 23.54 -5.82 -18.47
C PHE A 118 22.85 -4.46 -18.61
N VAL A 119 21.57 -4.49 -18.96
CA VAL A 119 20.75 -3.29 -19.04
C VAL A 119 20.33 -2.88 -17.64
N ASP A 120 20.62 -1.64 -17.28
CA ASP A 120 20.52 -1.08 -15.93
C ASP A 120 19.73 0.23 -15.88
N THR A 121 18.63 0.32 -16.62
CA THR A 121 17.84 1.54 -16.70
C THR A 121 17.10 1.83 -15.38
N MET A 122 17.28 3.03 -14.83
CA MET A 122 16.53 3.53 -13.67
C MET A 122 15.06 3.77 -14.02
N TYR A 123 14.15 3.41 -13.10
CA TYR A 123 12.72 3.73 -13.15
C TYR A 123 12.00 3.38 -14.47
N ALA A 124 12.49 2.36 -15.19
CA ALA A 124 11.80 1.86 -16.37
C ALA A 124 10.44 1.29 -15.95
N ARG A 125 9.38 1.64 -16.69
CA ARG A 125 8.00 1.27 -16.32
C ARG A 125 7.80 -0.23 -16.47
N VAL A 126 6.81 -0.79 -15.75
CA VAL A 126 6.53 -2.24 -15.82
C VAL A 126 6.29 -2.70 -17.27
N ARG A 127 5.63 -1.89 -18.09
CA ARG A 127 5.39 -2.18 -19.52
C ARG A 127 6.65 -2.15 -20.37
N ASP A 128 7.62 -1.32 -20.01
CA ASP A 128 8.86 -1.14 -20.77
C ASP A 128 9.79 -2.33 -20.52
N ILE A 129 9.87 -2.80 -19.26
CA ILE A 129 10.58 -4.03 -18.93
C ILE A 129 9.86 -5.27 -19.48
N GLU A 130 8.53 -5.29 -19.54
CA GLU A 130 7.79 -6.40 -20.17
C GLU A 130 8.09 -6.47 -21.68
N ALA A 131 8.12 -5.32 -22.35
CA ALA A 131 8.50 -5.25 -23.75
C ALA A 131 9.92 -5.78 -23.98
N TYR A 132 10.86 -5.49 -23.07
CA TYR A 132 12.19 -6.08 -23.09
C TYR A 132 12.19 -7.59 -22.81
N GLY A 133 11.41 -8.04 -21.83
CA GLY A 133 11.30 -9.46 -21.46
C GLY A 133 10.81 -10.35 -22.62
N ARG A 134 9.99 -9.79 -23.51
CA ARG A 134 9.48 -10.50 -24.71
C ARG A 134 10.50 -10.64 -25.84
N ARG A 135 11.64 -9.96 -25.74
CA ARG A 135 12.69 -10.00 -26.77
C ARG A 135 13.38 -11.36 -26.80
N ASN A 136 13.65 -11.84 -28.00
CA ASN A 136 14.43 -13.06 -28.27
C ASN A 136 15.68 -12.78 -29.13
N ASP A 137 15.96 -11.50 -29.39
CA ASP A 137 17.07 -11.00 -30.21
C ASP A 137 18.28 -10.56 -29.36
N THR A 138 18.22 -10.69 -28.04
CA THR A 138 19.29 -10.34 -27.10
C THR A 138 19.42 -11.37 -25.99
N THR A 139 20.65 -11.63 -25.55
CA THR A 139 20.97 -12.42 -24.35
C THR A 139 21.40 -11.56 -23.17
N ILE A 140 21.50 -10.24 -23.35
CA ILE A 140 21.85 -9.29 -22.29
C ILE A 140 20.69 -9.27 -21.28
N PRO A 141 20.94 -9.46 -19.98
CA PRO A 141 19.89 -9.39 -18.98
C PRO A 141 19.52 -7.95 -18.64
N PHE A 142 18.34 -7.77 -18.05
CA PHE A 142 17.86 -6.48 -17.54
C PHE A 142 17.76 -6.56 -16.01
N ILE A 143 18.46 -5.66 -15.32
CA ILE A 143 18.42 -5.47 -13.88
C ILE A 143 18.20 -3.99 -13.60
N LEU A 144 17.09 -3.59 -13.00
CA LEU A 144 16.84 -2.18 -12.70
C LEU A 144 17.81 -1.71 -11.60
N CYS A 145 18.73 -0.77 -11.88
CA CYS A 145 19.63 -0.25 -10.86
C CYS A 145 18.90 0.62 -9.82
N GLU A 146 17.73 1.16 -10.19
CA GLU A 146 16.73 1.79 -9.32
C GLU A 146 15.32 1.53 -9.86
N TYR A 147 14.39 1.13 -9.01
CA TYR A 147 12.96 1.03 -9.35
C TYR A 147 12.08 1.19 -8.10
N SER A 148 10.76 1.27 -8.30
CA SER A 148 9.78 1.31 -7.20
C SER A 148 10.13 2.38 -6.15
N HIS A 149 10.24 3.64 -6.58
CA HIS A 149 10.59 4.78 -5.73
C HIS A 149 9.70 4.85 -4.47
N ALA A 150 10.29 4.70 -3.29
CA ALA A 150 9.63 4.40 -2.02
C ALA A 150 9.32 5.66 -1.18
N MET A 151 9.37 6.85 -1.76
CA MET A 151 9.05 8.12 -1.09
C MET A 151 7.63 8.17 -0.54
N GLY A 152 7.51 8.42 0.76
CA GLY A 152 6.24 8.48 1.48
C GLY A 152 5.44 7.18 1.39
N ASN A 153 4.11 7.31 1.24
CA ASN A 153 3.21 6.19 0.96
C ASN A 153 3.25 5.78 -0.52
N SER A 154 4.11 4.82 -0.88
CA SER A 154 4.43 4.46 -2.27
C SER A 154 4.51 2.94 -2.50
N SER A 155 5.34 2.52 -3.47
CA SER A 155 5.58 1.14 -3.92
C SER A 155 4.30 0.37 -4.29
N GLY A 156 3.36 1.07 -4.94
CA GLY A 156 2.09 0.52 -5.40
C GLY A 156 2.26 -0.58 -6.45
N ASN A 157 3.10 -0.39 -7.45
CA ASN A 157 3.24 -1.34 -8.57
C ASN A 157 4.29 -2.45 -8.32
N LEU A 158 4.71 -2.67 -7.07
CA LEU A 158 5.78 -3.62 -6.78
C LEU A 158 5.41 -5.07 -7.16
N ALA A 159 4.17 -5.48 -6.89
CA ALA A 159 3.67 -6.79 -7.30
C ALA A 159 3.63 -6.94 -8.83
N ASP A 160 3.29 -5.88 -9.56
CA ASP A 160 3.26 -5.86 -11.02
C ASP A 160 4.66 -6.03 -11.63
N TYR A 161 5.68 -5.33 -11.09
CA TYR A 161 7.08 -5.56 -11.45
C TYR A 161 7.47 -7.03 -11.28
N TRP A 162 7.21 -7.60 -10.10
CA TRP A 162 7.64 -8.97 -9.79
C TRP A 162 6.89 -10.05 -10.56
N ARG A 163 5.63 -9.79 -10.94
CA ARG A 163 4.89 -10.65 -11.88
C ARG A 163 5.60 -10.69 -13.23
N VAL A 164 5.97 -9.55 -13.79
CA VAL A 164 6.67 -9.46 -15.08
C VAL A 164 8.07 -10.07 -14.99
N ILE A 165 8.86 -9.70 -13.97
CA ILE A 165 10.22 -10.22 -13.74
C ILE A 165 10.22 -11.75 -13.67
N ARG A 166 9.24 -12.35 -12.98
CA ARG A 166 9.14 -13.82 -12.87
C ARG A 166 8.67 -14.53 -14.13
N THR A 167 8.12 -13.79 -15.10
CA THR A 167 7.59 -14.35 -16.35
C THR A 167 8.70 -14.55 -17.38
N TYR A 168 9.70 -13.66 -17.41
CA TYR A 168 10.71 -13.62 -18.47
C TYR A 168 12.13 -13.83 -17.91
N PRO A 169 12.89 -14.84 -18.39
CA PRO A 169 14.18 -15.21 -17.81
C PRO A 169 15.29 -14.16 -17.97
N ASN A 170 15.18 -13.27 -18.96
CA ASN A 170 16.11 -12.17 -19.19
C ASN A 170 15.83 -10.95 -18.29
N LEU A 171 14.79 -10.96 -17.46
CA LEU A 171 14.52 -9.95 -16.44
C LEU A 171 14.96 -10.51 -15.07
N GLN A 172 15.98 -9.91 -14.46
CA GLN A 172 16.64 -10.48 -13.27
C GLN A 172 16.47 -9.62 -12.01
N GLY A 173 15.45 -8.77 -11.97
CA GLY A 173 15.08 -7.99 -10.79
C GLY A 173 15.62 -6.57 -10.81
N GLY A 174 15.96 -6.05 -9.64
CA GLY A 174 16.50 -4.71 -9.47
C GLY A 174 16.60 -4.26 -8.02
N PHE A 175 17.00 -3.02 -7.80
CA PHE A 175 17.21 -2.40 -6.49
C PHE A 175 16.14 -1.33 -6.22
N ILE A 176 15.38 -1.47 -5.14
CA ILE A 176 14.38 -0.48 -4.75
C ILE A 176 15.08 0.81 -4.31
N TRP A 177 14.60 1.96 -4.78
CA TRP A 177 15.04 3.27 -4.28
C TRP A 177 14.08 3.79 -3.20
N ASP A 178 14.44 3.85 -1.91
CA ASP A 178 15.68 3.36 -1.32
C ASP A 178 15.45 2.62 0.02
N PHE A 179 16.53 2.34 0.76
CA PHE A 179 16.41 1.58 2.00
C PHE A 179 15.88 2.41 3.17
N VAL A 180 16.35 3.65 3.35
CA VAL A 180 16.13 4.41 4.60
C VAL A 180 15.96 5.89 4.34
N ASP A 181 14.96 6.51 4.99
CA ASP A 181 14.78 7.96 4.95
C ASP A 181 16.02 8.69 5.46
N GLN A 182 16.47 9.71 4.72
CA GLN A 182 17.64 10.52 5.06
C GLN A 182 17.26 11.78 5.87
N ALA A 183 16.18 11.70 6.65
CA ALA A 183 15.78 12.77 7.56
C ALA A 183 16.56 12.66 8.89
N LEU A 184 17.04 13.80 9.41
CA LEU A 184 17.82 13.83 10.66
C LEU A 184 16.92 14.21 11.84
N ARG A 185 17.26 13.73 13.03
CA ARG A 185 16.52 14.09 14.23
C ARG A 185 16.83 15.53 14.62
N HIS A 186 15.82 16.39 14.62
CA HIS A 186 15.92 17.80 14.98
C HIS A 186 15.02 18.14 16.17
N PRO A 187 15.44 19.01 17.11
CA PRO A 187 14.56 19.47 18.19
C PRO A 187 13.36 20.26 17.64
N ILE A 188 12.20 20.07 18.24
CA ILE A 188 11.03 20.92 18.01
C ILE A 188 11.26 22.26 18.74
N PRO A 189 10.97 23.42 18.13
CA PRO A 189 11.11 24.71 18.80
C PRO A 189 10.34 24.76 20.12
N SER A 190 10.98 25.30 21.17
CA SER A 190 10.47 25.24 22.55
C SER A 190 9.05 25.79 22.71
N GLU A 191 8.74 26.85 21.96
CA GLU A 191 7.47 27.56 21.90
C GLU A 191 6.38 26.78 21.17
N ARG A 192 6.73 25.71 20.44
CA ARG A 192 5.80 24.81 19.75
C ARG A 192 5.71 23.43 20.40
N LEU A 193 6.46 23.18 21.49
CA LEU A 193 6.37 21.94 22.25
C LEU A 193 4.97 21.77 22.86
N ARG A 194 4.46 20.54 22.80
CA ARG A 194 3.22 20.13 23.47
C ARG A 194 3.60 19.34 24.72
N HIS A 195 2.84 19.51 25.81
CA HIS A 195 3.15 18.91 27.13
C HIS A 195 3.46 17.40 27.05
N ASP A 196 2.69 16.65 26.27
CA ASP A 196 2.86 15.20 26.07
C ASP A 196 3.26 14.84 24.62
N GLY A 197 3.84 15.80 23.89
CA GLY A 197 4.26 15.63 22.51
C GLY A 197 5.70 15.13 22.38
N PRO A 198 6.13 14.74 21.16
CA PRO A 198 7.55 14.53 20.91
C PRO A 198 8.33 15.82 21.16
N THR A 199 9.60 15.70 21.53
CA THR A 199 10.53 16.83 21.68
C THR A 199 11.42 17.01 20.46
N THR A 200 11.37 16.05 19.52
CA THR A 200 12.15 16.04 18.29
C THR A 200 11.30 15.55 17.12
N PHE A 201 11.70 15.88 15.90
CA PHE A 201 11.09 15.39 14.67
C PHE A 201 12.16 14.97 13.66
N TRP A 202 11.71 14.33 12.57
CA TRP A 202 12.56 13.99 11.43
C TRP A 202 12.56 15.17 10.45
N ALA A 203 13.65 15.93 10.43
CA ALA A 203 13.82 17.12 9.61
C ALA A 203 14.47 16.77 8.25
N TYR A 204 14.02 17.46 7.21
CA TYR A 204 14.49 17.33 5.83
C TYR A 204 14.88 18.70 5.25
N GLY A 205 15.08 18.80 3.93
CA GLY A 205 15.55 20.02 3.27
C GLY A 205 14.71 21.26 3.62
N GLY A 206 15.38 22.36 3.96
CA GLY A 206 14.74 23.62 4.37
C GLY A 206 14.50 23.79 5.87
N ASP A 207 14.48 22.71 6.66
CA ASP A 207 14.29 22.79 8.12
C ASP A 207 15.51 23.36 8.86
N TYR A 208 16.68 23.45 8.20
CA TYR A 208 17.92 23.99 8.78
C TYR A 208 18.18 25.45 8.37
N GLY A 209 17.23 26.08 7.66
CA GLY A 209 17.42 27.39 7.04
C GLY A 209 18.32 27.35 5.80
N ASP A 210 18.55 26.17 5.25
CA ASP A 210 19.33 25.90 4.04
C ASP A 210 18.57 26.31 2.76
N PHE A 211 19.29 26.97 1.85
CA PHE A 211 18.77 27.39 0.54
C PHE A 211 19.90 27.41 -0.52
N PRO A 212 19.70 26.83 -1.72
CA PRO A 212 18.50 26.09 -2.15
C PRO A 212 18.35 24.76 -1.40
N ASN A 213 17.13 24.19 -1.41
CA ASN A 213 16.81 22.86 -0.90
C ASN A 213 15.71 22.21 -1.78
N ASP A 214 15.58 20.89 -1.70
CA ASP A 214 14.62 20.08 -2.45
C ASP A 214 13.57 19.40 -1.53
N ASP A 215 13.16 20.09 -0.45
CA ASP A 215 12.08 19.67 0.46
C ASP A 215 12.33 18.24 1.01
N ASN A 216 11.31 17.38 1.03
CA ASN A 216 11.37 16.00 1.52
C ASN A 216 11.88 14.96 0.50
N PHE A 217 12.48 15.37 -0.63
CA PHE A 217 12.93 14.44 -1.69
C PHE A 217 14.07 13.49 -1.26
N ASN A 218 14.61 13.67 -0.05
CA ASN A 218 15.55 12.79 0.64
C ASN A 218 14.88 11.75 1.57
N CYS A 219 13.54 11.67 1.60
CA CYS A 219 12.76 10.73 2.42
C CYS A 219 12.13 9.63 1.53
N ASN A 220 12.96 8.70 1.05
CA ASN A 220 12.63 7.73 0.00
C ASN A 220 12.57 6.28 0.53
N GLY A 221 12.53 6.12 1.85
CA GLY A 221 12.89 4.88 2.53
C GLY A 221 11.80 3.83 2.58
N LEU A 222 12.20 2.58 2.34
CA LEU A 222 11.47 1.40 2.80
C LEU A 222 11.34 1.36 4.35
N VAL A 223 12.27 1.99 5.08
CA VAL A 223 12.19 2.23 6.52
C VAL A 223 12.45 3.69 6.88
N GLN A 224 11.92 4.14 8.01
CA GLN A 224 12.19 5.48 8.56
C GLN A 224 13.63 5.61 9.06
N SER A 225 14.07 6.83 9.37
CA SER A 225 15.43 7.14 9.83
C SER A 225 15.90 6.32 11.06
N ASP A 226 14.98 5.87 11.92
CA ASP A 226 15.27 4.98 13.07
C ASP A 226 15.17 3.48 12.76
N ARG A 227 15.02 3.12 11.48
CA ARG A 227 14.85 1.77 10.94
C ARG A 227 13.49 1.14 11.27
N ARG A 228 12.49 1.92 11.70
CA ARG A 228 11.09 1.48 11.76
C ARG A 228 10.58 1.17 10.34
N PRO A 229 10.09 -0.05 10.05
CA PRO A 229 9.54 -0.38 8.74
C PRO A 229 8.31 0.47 8.37
N SER A 230 8.32 1.02 7.16
CA SER A 230 7.14 1.63 6.55
C SER A 230 6.18 0.54 6.05
N PRO A 231 4.88 0.82 5.86
CA PRO A 231 3.90 -0.20 5.46
C PRO A 231 4.26 -0.96 4.16
N GLN A 232 4.88 -0.28 3.19
CA GLN A 232 5.39 -0.89 1.95
C GLN A 232 6.49 -1.95 2.14
N PHE A 233 7.18 -1.95 3.29
CA PHE A 233 8.19 -2.95 3.61
C PHE A 233 7.60 -4.37 3.67
N ALA A 234 6.34 -4.50 4.11
CA ALA A 234 5.63 -5.77 4.11
C ALA A 234 5.36 -6.28 2.68
N GLU A 235 5.01 -5.38 1.76
CA GLU A 235 4.79 -5.72 0.35
C GLU A 235 6.08 -6.19 -0.31
N MET A 236 7.19 -5.50 -0.05
CA MET A 236 8.52 -5.92 -0.51
C MET A 236 8.87 -7.31 0.02
N ARG A 237 8.72 -7.56 1.33
CA ARG A 237 9.00 -8.87 1.92
C ARG A 237 8.22 -10.00 1.25
N TYR A 238 6.93 -9.77 0.98
CA TYR A 238 6.06 -10.73 0.30
C TYR A 238 6.49 -10.92 -1.16
N CYS A 239 6.69 -9.83 -1.89
CA CYS A 239 7.13 -9.88 -3.28
C CYS A 239 8.48 -10.59 -3.42
N TYR A 240 9.39 -10.46 -2.45
CA TYR A 240 10.74 -11.03 -2.51
C TYR A 240 10.81 -12.45 -1.97
N GLN A 241 9.73 -13.00 -1.40
CA GLN A 241 9.81 -14.27 -0.70
C GLN A 241 10.20 -15.44 -1.63
N PRO A 242 11.07 -16.34 -1.15
CA PRO A 242 11.68 -17.37 -1.99
C PRO A 242 10.83 -18.65 -2.11
N ILE A 243 9.68 -18.71 -1.46
CA ILE A 243 8.76 -19.85 -1.53
C ILE A 243 7.38 -19.32 -1.87
N ALA A 244 6.73 -19.90 -2.87
CA ALA A 244 5.38 -19.51 -3.28
C ALA A 244 4.42 -20.69 -3.30
N VAL A 245 3.15 -20.38 -3.11
CA VAL A 245 2.05 -21.34 -3.16
C VAL A 245 1.05 -20.89 -4.21
N GLU A 246 0.80 -21.74 -5.19
CA GLU A 246 -0.18 -21.51 -6.23
C GLU A 246 -1.36 -22.46 -6.08
N ALA A 247 -2.57 -21.97 -6.30
CA ALA A 247 -3.76 -22.79 -6.36
C ALA A 247 -3.73 -23.67 -7.63
N VAL A 248 -3.84 -25.00 -7.48
CA VAL A 248 -4.03 -25.92 -8.61
C VAL A 248 -5.50 -26.32 -8.71
N ASP A 249 -6.05 -26.81 -7.61
CA ASP A 249 -7.47 -27.08 -7.46
C ASP A 249 -7.84 -26.93 -5.98
N VAL A 250 -8.33 -25.75 -5.63
CA VAL A 250 -8.69 -25.43 -4.25
C VAL A 250 -9.78 -26.38 -3.76
N SER A 251 -10.73 -26.77 -4.62
CA SER A 251 -11.85 -27.67 -4.30
C SER A 251 -11.39 -29.05 -3.79
N ARG A 252 -10.22 -29.48 -4.23
CA ARG A 252 -9.56 -30.74 -3.86
C ARG A 252 -8.41 -30.56 -2.87
N GLY A 253 -8.17 -29.33 -2.39
CA GLY A 253 -7.03 -29.02 -1.52
C GLY A 253 -5.68 -29.23 -2.20
N LEU A 254 -5.58 -29.00 -3.52
CA LEU A 254 -4.36 -29.15 -4.31
C LEU A 254 -3.67 -27.80 -4.51
N PHE A 255 -2.41 -27.74 -4.05
CA PHE A 255 -1.58 -26.53 -4.11
C PHE A 255 -0.20 -26.86 -4.66
N LEU A 256 0.34 -26.00 -5.52
CA LEU A 256 1.69 -26.12 -6.05
C LEU A 256 2.65 -25.29 -5.20
N ILE A 257 3.59 -25.95 -4.53
CA ILE A 257 4.67 -25.28 -3.80
C ILE A 257 5.85 -25.09 -4.75
N ARG A 258 6.32 -23.85 -4.93
CA ARG A 258 7.49 -23.52 -5.75
C ARG A 258 8.66 -23.08 -4.89
N ASN A 259 9.83 -23.65 -5.14
CA ASN A 259 11.08 -23.23 -4.55
C ASN A 259 11.79 -22.23 -5.49
N ARG A 260 11.86 -20.97 -5.09
CA ARG A 260 12.57 -19.91 -5.85
C ARG A 260 14.01 -19.69 -5.35
N HIS A 261 14.48 -20.45 -4.36
CA HIS A 261 15.90 -20.44 -4.01
C HIS A 261 16.75 -21.01 -5.15
N LEU A 262 17.97 -20.49 -5.29
CA LEU A 262 18.97 -20.97 -6.24
C LEU A 262 19.81 -22.12 -5.68
N PHE A 263 20.01 -22.15 -4.35
CA PHE A 263 20.96 -23.07 -3.70
C PHE A 263 20.40 -23.78 -2.47
N THR A 264 19.13 -23.52 -2.10
CA THR A 264 18.52 -24.04 -0.87
C THR A 264 17.36 -24.97 -1.18
N ASP A 265 17.40 -26.19 -0.66
CA ASP A 265 16.30 -27.16 -0.71
C ASP A 265 15.23 -26.86 0.35
N LEU A 266 13.96 -27.17 0.06
CA LEU A 266 12.87 -26.87 0.99
C LEU A 266 12.79 -27.78 2.23
N SER A 267 13.56 -28.87 2.28
CA SER A 267 13.69 -29.74 3.47
C SER A 267 14.26 -29.01 4.69
N GLY A 268 14.94 -27.87 4.47
CA GLY A 268 15.44 -26.99 5.52
C GLY A 268 14.37 -26.17 6.25
N PHE A 269 13.10 -26.22 5.81
CA PHE A 269 12.02 -25.38 6.35
C PHE A 269 10.91 -26.20 7.02
N ASP A 270 10.37 -25.65 8.11
CA ASP A 270 9.15 -26.10 8.74
C ASP A 270 7.95 -25.45 8.04
N ALA A 271 7.21 -26.26 7.28
CA ALA A 271 6.07 -25.79 6.50
C ALA A 271 4.75 -26.15 7.19
N ARG A 272 3.96 -25.12 7.51
CA ARG A 272 2.67 -25.25 8.21
C ARG A 272 1.56 -24.61 7.41
N TRP A 273 0.35 -25.11 7.63
CA TRP A 273 -0.85 -24.55 7.03
C TRP A 273 -1.98 -24.40 8.06
N THR A 274 -2.83 -23.40 7.84
CA THR A 274 -4.15 -23.27 8.48
C THR A 274 -5.22 -23.13 7.40
N TYR A 275 -6.40 -23.67 7.68
CA TYR A 275 -7.63 -23.36 6.96
C TYR A 275 -8.52 -22.55 7.90
N GLU A 276 -8.87 -21.35 7.49
CA GLU A 276 -9.60 -20.37 8.29
C GLU A 276 -10.93 -20.01 7.63
N GLU A 277 -11.98 -19.89 8.45
CA GLU A 277 -13.29 -19.38 8.05
C GLU A 277 -13.54 -18.09 8.85
N ASN A 278 -13.75 -16.96 8.17
CA ASN A 278 -13.86 -15.63 8.81
C ASN A 278 -12.68 -15.26 9.73
N GLY A 279 -11.48 -15.75 9.44
CA GLY A 279 -10.28 -15.56 10.25
C GLY A 279 -10.16 -16.48 11.46
N GLU A 280 -11.13 -17.37 11.70
CA GLU A 280 -11.08 -18.37 12.76
C GLU A 280 -10.51 -19.70 12.22
N VAL A 281 -9.54 -20.29 12.93
CA VAL A 281 -8.87 -21.52 12.50
C VAL A 281 -9.81 -22.72 12.64
N VAL A 282 -10.23 -23.28 11.52
CA VAL A 282 -11.08 -24.49 11.44
C VAL A 282 -10.23 -25.76 11.38
N ALA A 283 -9.11 -25.70 10.67
CA ALA A 283 -8.16 -26.80 10.60
C ALA A 283 -6.73 -26.27 10.48
N LYS A 284 -5.76 -27.08 10.90
CA LYS A 284 -4.34 -26.76 10.77
C LYS A 284 -3.52 -28.02 10.68
N GLY A 285 -2.33 -27.90 10.11
CA GLY A 285 -1.42 -29.03 10.01
C GLY A 285 -0.02 -28.61 9.61
N ARG A 286 0.81 -29.64 9.46
CA ARG A 286 2.17 -29.55 8.96
C ARG A 286 2.23 -30.24 7.61
N LEU A 287 2.92 -29.66 6.63
CA LEU A 287 3.25 -30.39 5.41
C LEU A 287 4.27 -31.48 5.76
N LYS A 288 4.18 -32.64 5.10
CA LYS A 288 5.26 -33.63 5.14
C LYS A 288 6.55 -32.98 4.62
N ALA A 289 7.70 -33.58 4.92
CA ALA A 289 9.00 -33.09 4.46
C ALA A 289 8.93 -32.68 2.97
N LEU A 290 9.24 -31.40 2.73
CA LEU A 290 9.19 -30.79 1.40
C LEU A 290 10.55 -30.96 0.73
N ASP A 291 10.78 -32.15 0.18
CA ASP A 291 11.96 -32.40 -0.65
C ASP A 291 11.72 -31.75 -2.03
N VAL A 292 11.90 -30.43 -2.08
CA VAL A 292 11.74 -29.63 -3.30
C VAL A 292 13.08 -28.94 -3.56
N PRO A 293 13.84 -29.42 -4.58
CA PRO A 293 15.16 -28.88 -4.87
C PRO A 293 15.09 -27.40 -5.27
N PRO A 294 16.22 -26.68 -5.24
CA PRO A 294 16.29 -25.31 -5.77
C PRO A 294 15.67 -25.21 -7.17
N GLN A 295 14.90 -24.16 -7.42
CA GLN A 295 14.14 -23.93 -8.66
C GLN A 295 13.07 -25.01 -8.99
N GLY A 296 12.86 -25.99 -8.11
CA GLY A 296 11.88 -27.05 -8.26
C GLY A 296 10.47 -26.65 -7.82
N SER A 297 9.50 -27.54 -8.08
CA SER A 297 8.14 -27.40 -7.57
C SER A 297 7.52 -28.75 -7.25
N ARG A 298 6.53 -28.76 -6.35
CA ARG A 298 5.81 -29.97 -5.96
C ARG A 298 4.35 -29.64 -5.63
N THR A 299 3.42 -30.41 -6.21
CA THR A 299 2.02 -30.36 -5.82
C THR A 299 1.83 -31.12 -4.51
N VAL A 300 1.13 -30.50 -3.56
CA VAL A 300 0.71 -31.10 -2.30
C VAL A 300 -0.81 -31.19 -2.25
N GLU A 301 -1.30 -32.26 -1.64
CA GLU A 301 -2.72 -32.46 -1.35
C GLU A 301 -2.92 -32.37 0.16
N LEU A 302 -3.83 -31.49 0.58
CA LEU A 302 -4.16 -31.30 1.99
C LEU A 302 -5.40 -32.10 2.38
N PRO A 303 -5.44 -32.67 3.61
CA PRO A 303 -6.43 -33.66 4.02
C PRO A 303 -7.79 -33.05 4.39
N LEU A 304 -8.33 -32.20 3.53
CA LEU A 304 -9.69 -31.71 3.60
C LEU A 304 -10.33 -32.00 2.24
N SER A 305 -11.01 -33.14 2.15
CA SER A 305 -12.08 -33.27 1.16
C SER A 305 -13.08 -32.18 1.49
N MET A 306 -13.08 -31.09 0.73
CA MET A 306 -14.10 -30.05 0.83
C MET A 306 -15.37 -30.63 0.21
N VAL A 307 -15.97 -31.60 0.90
CA VAL A 307 -17.29 -32.14 0.59
C VAL A 307 -18.23 -30.96 0.67
N ARG A 308 -18.48 -30.31 -0.48
CA ARG A 308 -19.41 -29.19 -0.71
C ARG A 308 -19.98 -28.66 0.61
N ARG A 309 -19.13 -28.01 1.43
CA ARG A 309 -19.65 -27.32 2.60
C ARG A 309 -20.53 -26.24 1.99
N PRO A 310 -21.80 -26.11 2.38
CA PRO A 310 -22.64 -25.08 1.83
C PRO A 310 -21.89 -23.76 2.02
N THR A 311 -21.54 -23.11 0.91
CA THR A 311 -20.75 -21.88 0.79
C THR A 311 -21.48 -20.66 1.38
N TYR A 312 -22.33 -20.86 2.38
CA TYR A 312 -23.27 -19.87 2.91
C TYR A 312 -22.98 -19.46 4.37
N ALA A 313 -22.02 -20.06 5.09
CA ALA A 313 -21.76 -19.70 6.48
C ALA A 313 -20.62 -18.66 6.66
N ALA A 314 -19.56 -18.74 5.85
CA ALA A 314 -18.39 -17.87 5.97
C ALA A 314 -18.34 -16.82 4.86
N ARG A 315 -17.98 -15.58 5.20
CA ARG A 315 -17.77 -14.48 4.24
C ARG A 315 -16.47 -14.63 3.48
N VAL A 316 -15.47 -15.23 4.12
CA VAL A 316 -14.18 -15.58 3.51
C VAL A 316 -13.66 -16.86 4.11
N SER A 317 -13.13 -17.74 3.26
CA SER A 317 -12.37 -18.91 3.68
C SER A 317 -11.00 -18.87 3.04
N THR A 318 -9.94 -19.17 3.80
CA THR A 318 -8.56 -19.06 3.34
C THR A 318 -7.73 -20.25 3.75
N TRP A 319 -6.80 -20.63 2.88
CA TRP A 319 -5.68 -21.50 3.19
C TRP A 319 -4.45 -20.64 3.40
N ASN A 320 -3.91 -20.60 4.61
CA ASN A 320 -2.68 -19.88 4.92
C ASN A 320 -1.52 -20.85 5.01
N PHE A 321 -0.38 -20.46 4.48
CA PHE A 321 0.87 -21.21 4.50
C PHE A 321 1.97 -20.38 5.18
N SER A 322 2.84 -21.05 5.92
CA SER A 322 4.03 -20.43 6.50
C SER A 322 5.21 -21.39 6.41
N PHE A 323 6.37 -20.83 6.08
CA PHE A 323 7.63 -21.57 5.92
C PHE A 323 8.67 -20.93 6.84
N ALA A 324 9.08 -21.66 7.87
CA ALA A 324 9.98 -21.17 8.90
C ALA A 324 11.31 -21.92 8.90
N THR A 325 12.40 -21.25 9.26
CA THR A 325 13.72 -21.89 9.37
C THR A 325 13.70 -22.99 10.44
N THR A 326 14.27 -24.17 10.13
CA THR A 326 14.38 -25.25 11.12
C THR A 326 15.60 -25.11 12.04
N ARG A 327 16.54 -24.22 11.67
CA ARG A 327 17.79 -23.94 12.37
C ARG A 327 18.00 -22.43 12.47
N ALA A 328 18.74 -22.00 13.49
CA ALA A 328 19.21 -20.62 13.57
C ALA A 328 20.32 -20.36 12.54
N SER A 329 20.49 -19.10 12.17
CA SER A 329 21.58 -18.56 11.39
C SER A 329 22.08 -17.27 12.05
N ILE A 330 23.19 -16.73 11.57
CA ILE A 330 23.73 -15.44 12.02
C ILE A 330 22.75 -14.27 11.88
N TRP A 331 21.75 -14.37 10.99
CA TRP A 331 20.79 -13.29 10.73
C TRP A 331 19.40 -13.58 11.28
N ALA A 332 19.08 -14.79 11.73
CA ALA A 332 17.76 -15.13 12.25
C ALA A 332 17.77 -16.33 13.19
N GLU A 333 16.92 -16.28 14.19
CA GLU A 333 16.66 -17.41 15.07
C GLU A 333 15.97 -18.57 14.34
N LYS A 334 16.02 -19.75 14.94
CA LYS A 334 15.18 -20.89 14.53
C LYS A 334 13.70 -20.47 14.60
N GLY A 335 12.93 -20.82 13.59
CA GLY A 335 11.51 -20.50 13.51
C GLY A 335 11.22 -19.16 12.84
N HIS A 336 12.23 -18.46 12.30
CA HIS A 336 12.02 -17.26 11.50
C HIS A 336 11.25 -17.59 10.22
N VAL A 337 10.13 -16.91 10.00
CA VAL A 337 9.26 -17.15 8.83
C VAL A 337 9.84 -16.42 7.61
N VAL A 338 10.30 -17.16 6.61
CA VAL A 338 10.88 -16.60 5.37
C VAL A 338 9.81 -16.33 4.31
N ALA A 339 8.71 -17.08 4.33
CA ALA A 339 7.62 -16.93 3.38
C ALA A 339 6.29 -17.20 4.06
N ARG A 340 5.27 -16.42 3.69
CA ARG A 340 3.87 -16.69 4.01
C ARG A 340 3.06 -16.52 2.74
N ASP A 341 2.06 -17.37 2.56
CA ASP A 341 1.18 -17.28 1.39
C ASP A 341 -0.26 -17.53 1.81
N GLN A 342 -1.22 -16.98 1.07
CA GLN A 342 -2.63 -17.14 1.35
C GLN A 342 -3.40 -17.40 0.05
N VAL A 343 -4.07 -18.54 0.00
CA VAL A 343 -4.99 -18.88 -1.09
C VAL A 343 -6.42 -18.70 -0.59
N VAL A 344 -7.15 -17.77 -1.21
CA VAL A 344 -8.57 -17.54 -0.94
C VAL A 344 -9.39 -18.62 -1.62
N VAL A 345 -10.33 -19.22 -0.90
CA VAL A 345 -11.31 -20.14 -1.49
C VAL A 345 -12.36 -19.35 -2.24
N PRO A 346 -12.59 -19.62 -3.54
CA PRO A 346 -13.66 -18.97 -4.29
C PRO A 346 -15.02 -19.26 -3.64
N ALA A 347 -15.80 -18.19 -3.42
CA ALA A 347 -17.15 -18.26 -2.87
C ALA A 347 -18.01 -17.17 -3.50
N ASP A 348 -19.33 -17.39 -3.54
CA ASP A 348 -20.27 -16.36 -3.96
C ASP A 348 -20.26 -15.20 -2.96
N PRO A 349 -20.48 -13.96 -3.43
CA PRO A 349 -20.60 -12.81 -2.54
C PRO A 349 -21.67 -13.03 -1.48
N HIS A 350 -21.29 -12.92 -0.21
CA HIS A 350 -22.24 -12.96 0.88
C HIS A 350 -22.73 -11.54 1.19
N PRO A 351 -24.03 -11.22 1.02
CA PRO A 351 -24.55 -9.89 1.32
C PRO A 351 -24.38 -9.55 2.81
N ALA A 352 -24.40 -8.27 3.14
CA ALA A 352 -24.41 -7.82 4.53
C ALA A 352 -25.66 -8.37 5.26
N PRO A 353 -25.59 -8.72 6.57
CA PRO A 353 -26.77 -9.07 7.33
C PRO A 353 -27.68 -7.83 7.41
N PHE A 354 -28.92 -7.98 6.98
CA PHE A 354 -29.89 -6.88 6.97
C PHE A 354 -31.30 -7.45 7.07
N ALA A 355 -31.89 -7.40 8.26
CA ALA A 355 -33.21 -8.00 8.49
C ALA A 355 -33.93 -7.34 9.66
N ASN A 356 -35.27 -7.34 9.59
CA ASN A 356 -36.12 -7.00 10.72
C ASN A 356 -36.08 -8.10 11.79
N VAL A 357 -36.19 -7.68 13.05
CA VAL A 357 -36.36 -8.56 14.22
C VAL A 357 -37.84 -8.74 14.50
N ALA A 358 -38.30 -9.98 14.55
CA ALA A 358 -39.68 -10.31 14.86
C ALA A 358 -40.08 -9.80 16.26
N GLY A 359 -41.28 -9.23 16.38
CA GLY A 359 -41.82 -8.72 17.65
C GLY A 359 -41.37 -7.30 18.05
N ARG A 360 -40.40 -6.69 17.34
CA ARG A 360 -40.07 -5.26 17.52
C ARG A 360 -41.05 -4.36 16.77
N ALA A 361 -41.32 -3.18 17.32
CA ALA A 361 -42.16 -2.17 16.69
C ALA A 361 -41.60 -1.78 15.32
N VAL A 362 -42.50 -1.56 14.35
CA VAL A 362 -42.10 -1.09 13.01
C VAL A 362 -41.53 0.33 13.10
N VAL A 363 -40.58 0.63 12.20
CA VAL A 363 -39.97 1.96 12.10
C VAL A 363 -41.05 2.98 11.72
N GLN A 364 -41.12 4.07 12.49
CA GLN A 364 -41.94 5.23 12.19
C GLN A 364 -41.13 6.22 11.37
N LEU A 365 -41.76 6.80 10.34
CA LEU A 365 -41.17 7.87 9.55
C LEU A 365 -41.96 9.16 9.74
N ASP A 366 -41.25 10.23 10.12
CA ASP A 366 -41.75 11.59 10.10
C ASP A 366 -41.06 12.40 9.00
N GLU A 367 -41.85 13.04 8.16
CA GLU A 367 -41.37 13.82 7.03
C GLU A 367 -41.73 15.29 7.20
N SER A 368 -40.69 16.12 7.30
CA SER A 368 -40.81 17.58 7.33
C SER A 368 -40.36 18.20 6.01
N LYS A 369 -40.45 19.53 5.91
CA LYS A 369 -39.91 20.27 4.75
C LYS A 369 -38.39 20.13 4.63
N THR A 370 -37.67 19.98 5.74
CA THR A 370 -36.19 20.04 5.77
C THR A 370 -35.53 18.68 6.02
N ALA A 371 -36.26 17.69 6.53
CA ALA A 371 -35.68 16.40 6.90
C ALA A 371 -36.70 15.25 6.86
N VAL A 372 -36.16 14.04 6.78
CA VAL A 372 -36.87 12.77 7.01
C VAL A 372 -36.27 12.13 8.27
N THR A 373 -37.11 11.78 9.25
CA THR A 373 -36.66 11.18 10.53
C THR A 373 -37.26 9.78 10.68
N ALA A 374 -36.40 8.77 10.77
CA ALA A 374 -36.75 7.39 11.03
C ALA A 374 -36.51 7.04 12.50
N THR A 375 -37.56 6.63 13.20
CA THR A 375 -37.52 6.31 14.63
C THR A 375 -37.96 4.88 14.87
N GLY A 376 -37.20 4.15 15.67
CA GLY A 376 -37.57 2.82 16.15
C GLY A 376 -37.27 2.65 17.63
N ASP A 377 -37.31 1.41 18.11
CA ASP A 377 -37.02 1.11 19.50
C ASP A 377 -35.54 1.34 19.82
N GLY A 378 -35.24 2.36 20.63
CA GLY A 378 -33.87 2.71 21.04
C GLY A 378 -33.01 3.39 19.97
N PHE A 379 -33.58 3.83 18.83
CA PHE A 379 -32.80 4.56 17.81
C PHE A 379 -33.60 5.61 17.04
N SER A 380 -32.89 6.63 16.54
CA SER A 380 -33.42 7.65 15.64
C SER A 380 -32.38 8.04 14.60
N VAL A 381 -32.78 8.14 13.34
CA VAL A 381 -31.94 8.57 12.22
C VAL A 381 -32.59 9.74 11.51
N ARG A 382 -31.83 10.80 11.28
CA ARG A 382 -32.31 12.01 10.61
C ARG A 382 -31.53 12.25 9.32
N ILE A 383 -32.25 12.31 8.20
CA ILE A 383 -31.72 12.64 6.88
C ILE A 383 -32.10 14.07 6.53
N ASN A 384 -31.12 14.89 6.22
CA ASN A 384 -31.33 16.27 5.79
C ASN A 384 -31.71 16.30 4.30
N LYS A 385 -32.83 16.92 3.94
CA LYS A 385 -33.29 16.98 2.53
C LYS A 385 -32.49 17.94 1.66
N THR A 386 -31.78 18.90 2.24
CA THR A 386 -30.94 19.85 1.51
C THR A 386 -29.59 19.25 1.14
N SER A 387 -28.95 18.52 2.07
CA SER A 387 -27.65 17.88 1.82
C SER A 387 -27.79 16.45 1.31
N GLY A 388 -28.89 15.77 1.62
CA GLY A 388 -29.12 14.36 1.30
C GLY A 388 -28.38 13.39 2.24
N ALA A 389 -27.66 13.91 3.23
CA ALA A 389 -26.83 13.14 4.14
C ALA A 389 -27.62 12.71 5.40
N ILE A 390 -27.16 11.62 6.03
CA ILE A 390 -27.55 11.32 7.42
C ILE A 390 -26.84 12.36 8.30
N GLU A 391 -27.60 13.26 8.94
CA GLU A 391 -27.06 14.32 9.79
C GLU A 391 -27.03 13.96 11.28
N SER A 392 -27.79 12.94 11.69
CA SER A 392 -27.79 12.40 13.05
C SER A 392 -28.22 10.94 13.01
N TRP A 393 -27.54 10.12 13.82
CA TRP A 393 -27.89 8.74 14.11
C TRP A 393 -27.67 8.50 15.61
N LYS A 394 -28.77 8.45 16.35
CA LYS A 394 -28.76 8.19 17.79
C LYS A 394 -29.15 6.76 18.09
N VAL A 395 -28.44 6.16 19.05
CA VAL A 395 -28.74 4.86 19.65
C VAL A 395 -28.73 5.07 21.16
N ASP A 396 -29.83 4.74 21.84
CA ASP A 396 -30.02 4.99 23.28
C ASP A 396 -29.64 6.42 23.70
N ASP A 397 -30.12 7.41 22.92
CA ASP A 397 -29.83 8.84 23.03
C ASP A 397 -28.34 9.26 22.84
N VAL A 398 -27.46 8.33 22.51
CA VAL A 398 -26.05 8.61 22.20
C VAL A 398 -25.86 8.81 20.69
N GLU A 399 -25.31 9.97 20.31
CA GLU A 399 -24.98 10.31 18.93
C GLU A 399 -23.80 9.48 18.41
N GLN A 400 -24.00 8.80 17.28
CA GLN A 400 -22.99 7.95 16.64
C GLN A 400 -22.22 8.70 15.55
N LEU A 401 -22.82 9.74 14.96
CA LEU A 401 -22.25 10.56 13.89
C LEU A 401 -22.15 12.01 14.35
N LEU A 402 -20.92 12.52 14.49
CA LEU A 402 -20.63 13.89 14.94
C LEU A 402 -20.56 14.90 13.79
N THR A 403 -20.46 14.41 12.55
CA THR A 403 -20.70 15.19 11.34
C THR A 403 -21.56 14.37 10.37
N PRO A 404 -22.25 15.00 9.41
CA PRO A 404 -23.06 14.28 8.44
C PRO A 404 -22.25 13.23 7.66
N LEU A 405 -22.84 12.05 7.45
CA LEU A 405 -22.29 11.01 6.57
C LEU A 405 -22.65 11.35 5.12
N ALA A 406 -21.65 11.75 4.33
CA ALA A 406 -21.85 12.28 2.99
C ALA A 406 -20.82 11.75 1.98
N PRO A 407 -21.17 11.70 0.67
CA PRO A 407 -20.22 11.39 -0.38
C PRO A 407 -18.98 12.30 -0.36
N ASP A 408 -17.81 11.70 -0.50
CA ASP A 408 -16.51 12.38 -0.57
C ASP A 408 -15.60 11.64 -1.57
N PHE A 409 -14.95 12.42 -2.45
CA PHE A 409 -14.18 11.89 -3.59
C PHE A 409 -12.69 12.25 -3.53
N TRP A 410 -12.24 12.86 -2.42
CA TRP A 410 -10.90 13.40 -2.29
C TRP A 410 -10.06 12.69 -1.23
N ARG A 411 -8.75 12.53 -1.48
CA ARG A 411 -7.75 12.06 -0.50
C ARG A 411 -6.67 13.10 -0.31
N ALA A 412 -5.99 13.09 0.85
CA ALA A 412 -4.80 13.92 1.04
C ALA A 412 -3.71 13.43 0.07
N PRO A 413 -3.08 14.30 -0.74
CA PRO A 413 -2.04 13.88 -1.68
C PRO A 413 -0.90 13.14 -0.98
N THR A 414 -0.51 11.99 -1.54
CA THR A 414 0.79 11.35 -1.29
C THR A 414 1.93 12.07 -2.00
N ASP A 415 3.18 11.76 -1.71
CA ASP A 415 4.32 12.31 -2.47
C ASP A 415 4.24 11.99 -3.96
N ASN A 416 3.82 10.78 -4.33
CA ASN A 416 3.57 10.42 -5.72
C ASN A 416 2.47 11.29 -6.35
N ASP A 417 1.38 11.56 -5.60
CA ASP A 417 0.31 12.44 -6.03
C ASP A 417 0.80 13.88 -6.25
N ARG A 418 1.64 14.40 -5.34
CA ARG A 418 2.30 15.71 -5.48
C ARG A 418 3.18 15.73 -6.73
N GLY A 419 4.04 14.74 -6.88
CA GLY A 419 4.98 14.57 -7.99
C GLY A 419 4.33 14.46 -9.37
N ASN A 420 3.11 13.95 -9.45
CA ASN A 420 2.35 13.88 -10.70
C ASN A 420 1.26 14.96 -10.84
N ASN A 421 1.25 15.97 -9.95
CA ASN A 421 0.30 17.08 -9.92
C ASN A 421 -1.16 16.65 -9.84
N MET A 422 -1.44 15.61 -9.04
CA MET A 422 -2.77 15.06 -8.79
C MET A 422 -3.76 16.13 -8.31
N ALA A 423 -3.33 17.01 -7.41
CA ALA A 423 -4.16 18.07 -6.83
C ALA A 423 -4.84 18.91 -7.92
N ALA A 424 -4.07 19.40 -8.89
CA ALA A 424 -4.61 20.19 -10.00
C ALA A 424 -5.40 19.33 -10.99
N ARG A 425 -4.88 18.15 -11.37
CA ARG A 425 -5.52 17.28 -12.38
C ARG A 425 -6.89 16.74 -11.95
N HIS A 426 -7.10 16.61 -10.64
CA HIS A 426 -8.31 16.01 -10.08
C HIS A 426 -9.14 17.00 -9.24
N ALA A 427 -8.80 18.29 -9.21
CA ALA A 427 -9.45 19.33 -8.39
C ALA A 427 -10.98 19.32 -8.49
N VAL A 428 -11.51 19.03 -9.69
CA VAL A 428 -12.96 18.90 -9.95
C VAL A 428 -13.67 17.97 -8.98
N TRP A 429 -13.01 16.91 -8.48
CA TRP A 429 -13.61 15.93 -7.59
C TRP A 429 -13.74 16.42 -6.14
N ARG A 430 -12.86 17.34 -5.71
CA ARG A 430 -13.01 18.05 -4.43
C ARG A 430 -14.23 18.97 -4.49
N GLU A 431 -14.31 19.77 -5.55
CA GLU A 431 -15.40 20.72 -5.78
C GLU A 431 -16.75 20.02 -5.99
N ALA A 432 -16.76 18.89 -6.70
CA ALA A 432 -17.96 18.09 -6.93
C ALA A 432 -18.57 17.62 -5.61
N ALA A 433 -17.78 17.01 -4.72
CA ALA A 433 -18.27 16.52 -3.43
C ALA A 433 -18.83 17.66 -2.56
N ALA A 434 -18.10 18.78 -2.47
CA ALA A 434 -18.48 19.94 -1.67
C ALA A 434 -19.69 20.71 -2.23
N GLY A 435 -19.77 20.83 -3.56
CA GLY A 435 -20.81 21.56 -4.29
C GLY A 435 -22.02 20.70 -4.71
N ARG A 436 -22.14 19.48 -4.19
CA ARG A 436 -23.24 18.55 -4.45
C ARG A 436 -24.59 19.20 -4.16
N LYS A 437 -25.58 18.95 -5.02
CA LYS A 437 -26.97 19.41 -4.84
C LYS A 437 -27.92 18.23 -4.78
N VAL A 438 -28.92 18.31 -3.91
CA VAL A 438 -30.07 17.39 -3.92
C VAL A 438 -31.10 17.92 -4.91
N SER A 439 -31.51 17.09 -5.85
CA SER A 439 -32.56 17.42 -6.82
C SER A 439 -33.92 16.88 -6.37
N GLU A 440 -33.95 15.73 -5.71
CA GLU A 440 -35.18 15.07 -5.27
C GLU A 440 -34.93 14.21 -4.04
N VAL A 441 -35.93 14.15 -3.15
CA VAL A 441 -36.00 13.17 -2.05
C VAL A 441 -37.35 12.46 -2.13
N THR A 442 -37.33 11.13 -2.24
CA THR A 442 -38.54 10.31 -2.27
C THR A 442 -38.53 9.32 -1.11
N VAL A 443 -39.64 9.24 -0.38
CA VAL A 443 -39.86 8.27 0.69
C VAL A 443 -40.80 7.17 0.20
N ARG A 444 -40.46 5.91 0.45
CA ARG A 444 -41.27 4.74 0.06
C ARG A 444 -41.27 3.70 1.17
N CYS A 445 -42.41 3.05 1.40
CA CYS A 445 -42.48 1.82 2.18
C CYS A 445 -42.41 0.64 1.21
N GLU A 446 -41.50 -0.29 1.44
CA GLU A 446 -41.32 -1.49 0.63
C GLU A 446 -42.32 -2.59 1.01
N VAL A 447 -42.44 -3.60 0.15
CA VAL A 447 -43.33 -4.77 0.37
C VAL A 447 -42.89 -5.60 1.58
N ASP A 448 -41.59 -5.54 1.94
CA ASP A 448 -41.03 -6.17 3.14
C ASP A 448 -41.28 -5.36 4.44
N GLY A 449 -41.98 -4.22 4.34
CA GLY A 449 -42.32 -3.33 5.44
C GLY A 449 -41.21 -2.34 5.82
N ASN A 450 -40.06 -2.35 5.15
CA ASN A 450 -38.99 -1.41 5.41
C ASN A 450 -39.21 -0.07 4.72
N TRP A 451 -38.84 1.01 5.40
CA TRP A 451 -38.82 2.33 4.80
C TRP A 451 -37.53 2.56 3.99
N ARG A 452 -37.69 3.15 2.81
CA ARG A 452 -36.60 3.63 1.95
C ARG A 452 -36.70 5.12 1.69
N VAL A 453 -35.57 5.81 1.83
CA VAL A 453 -35.39 7.21 1.44
C VAL A 453 -34.40 7.26 0.28
N LEU A 454 -34.89 7.65 -0.89
CA LEU A 454 -34.10 7.81 -2.10
C LEU A 454 -33.77 9.29 -2.26
N VAL A 455 -32.50 9.61 -2.48
CA VAL A 455 -32.01 10.98 -2.70
C VAL A 455 -31.30 11.04 -4.04
N SER A 456 -31.83 11.84 -4.95
CA SER A 456 -31.21 12.14 -6.23
C SER A 456 -30.24 13.30 -6.09
N LEU A 457 -29.02 13.12 -6.60
CA LEU A 457 -27.90 14.03 -6.45
C LEU A 457 -27.40 14.51 -7.81
N ALA A 458 -27.04 15.79 -7.89
CA ALA A 458 -26.31 16.37 -9.00
C ALA A 458 -24.97 16.92 -8.51
N TYR A 459 -23.95 16.84 -9.37
CA TYR A 459 -22.59 17.32 -9.10
C TYR A 459 -22.18 18.36 -10.16
N PRO A 460 -22.66 19.62 -10.06
CA PRO A 460 -22.52 20.60 -11.14
C PRO A 460 -21.08 20.92 -11.53
N ALA A 461 -20.14 20.86 -10.57
CA ALA A 461 -18.71 21.06 -10.86
C ALA A 461 -18.14 19.98 -11.80
N ALA A 462 -18.74 18.77 -11.80
CA ALA A 462 -18.36 17.65 -12.65
C ALA A 462 -19.34 17.45 -13.83
N GLY A 463 -19.92 18.54 -14.35
CA GLY A 463 -20.81 18.52 -15.53
C GLY A 463 -22.12 17.77 -15.27
N GLU A 464 -22.49 16.86 -16.15
CA GLU A 464 -23.72 16.05 -16.08
C GLU A 464 -23.63 14.88 -15.08
N THR A 465 -22.64 14.90 -14.19
CA THR A 465 -22.46 13.86 -13.20
C THR A 465 -23.62 13.85 -12.21
N VAL A 466 -24.23 12.68 -12.06
CA VAL A 466 -25.37 12.44 -11.16
C VAL A 466 -25.05 11.31 -10.19
N GLY A 467 -25.79 11.26 -9.09
CA GLY A 467 -25.72 10.15 -8.15
C GLY A 467 -27.04 9.89 -7.46
N THR A 468 -27.11 8.77 -6.75
CA THR A 468 -28.28 8.37 -5.99
C THR A 468 -27.83 7.78 -4.67
N LEU A 469 -28.43 8.27 -3.57
CA LEU A 469 -28.34 7.65 -2.25
C LEU A 469 -29.64 6.95 -1.92
N ILE A 470 -29.53 5.77 -1.34
CA ILE A 470 -30.68 5.02 -0.85
C ILE A 470 -30.39 4.62 0.59
N TYR A 471 -31.24 5.06 1.50
CA TYR A 471 -31.22 4.66 2.90
C TYR A 471 -32.39 3.72 3.16
N THR A 472 -32.10 2.51 3.64
CA THR A 472 -33.12 1.54 4.06
C THR A 472 -32.98 1.26 5.55
N PHE A 473 -34.09 1.28 6.28
CA PHE A 473 -34.10 1.09 7.73
C PHE A 473 -34.77 -0.22 8.11
N THR A 474 -34.20 -0.92 9.10
CA THR A 474 -34.87 -2.04 9.78
C THR A 474 -35.35 -1.62 11.16
N ASN A 475 -36.29 -2.38 11.73
CA ASN A 475 -36.70 -2.24 13.13
C ASN A 475 -35.64 -2.71 14.15
N ALA A 476 -34.48 -3.18 13.68
CA ALA A 476 -33.31 -3.50 14.49
C ALA A 476 -32.38 -2.30 14.71
N GLY A 477 -32.63 -1.16 14.05
CA GLY A 477 -31.73 0.00 14.07
C GLY A 477 -30.63 -0.06 13.02
N GLN A 478 -30.63 -1.07 12.14
CA GLN A 478 -29.69 -1.14 11.03
C GLN A 478 -30.08 -0.18 9.90
N ILE A 479 -29.08 0.45 9.28
CA ILE A 479 -29.23 1.37 8.15
C ILE A 479 -28.41 0.84 6.98
N ARG A 480 -29.07 0.37 5.92
CA ARG A 480 -28.38 0.07 4.65
C ARG A 480 -28.26 1.35 3.86
N VAL A 481 -27.03 1.71 3.53
CA VAL A 481 -26.67 2.84 2.68
C VAL A 481 -26.20 2.28 1.34
N ALA A 482 -26.90 2.61 0.27
CA ALA A 482 -26.44 2.32 -1.09
C ALA A 482 -26.16 3.63 -1.82
N PHE A 483 -25.04 3.68 -2.55
CA PHE A 483 -24.63 4.82 -3.34
C PHE A 483 -24.32 4.41 -4.76
N GLN A 484 -24.85 5.19 -5.69
CA GLN A 484 -24.47 5.16 -7.09
C GLN A 484 -23.96 6.54 -7.52
N ILE A 485 -22.91 6.56 -8.34
CA ILE A 485 -22.46 7.75 -9.06
C ILE A 485 -22.19 7.41 -10.52
N GLU A 486 -22.52 8.35 -11.39
CA GLU A 486 -22.27 8.27 -12.82
C GLU A 486 -21.48 9.51 -13.30
N PRO A 487 -20.14 9.46 -13.29
CA PRO A 487 -19.24 10.51 -13.79
C PRO A 487 -19.41 10.79 -15.29
N LYS A 488 -20.27 11.73 -15.67
CA LYS A 488 -20.72 11.98 -17.06
C LYS A 488 -20.31 13.33 -17.66
N GLY A 489 -19.39 14.06 -17.03
CA GLY A 489 -18.83 15.28 -17.62
C GLY A 489 -17.84 14.99 -18.75
N GLU A 490 -17.79 15.88 -19.73
CA GLU A 490 -16.76 15.88 -20.78
C GLU A 490 -15.37 16.15 -20.18
N GLY A 491 -14.36 15.39 -20.59
CA GLY A 491 -12.96 15.60 -20.17
C GLY A 491 -12.66 15.32 -18.69
N LEU A 492 -13.58 14.68 -17.95
CA LEU A 492 -13.35 14.36 -16.54
C LEU A 492 -12.17 13.42 -16.34
N SER A 493 -11.34 13.74 -15.34
CA SER A 493 -10.26 12.88 -14.89
C SER A 493 -10.78 11.72 -14.03
N ALA A 494 -9.94 10.70 -13.80
CA ALA A 494 -10.23 9.64 -12.83
C ALA A 494 -10.52 10.21 -11.42
N LEU A 495 -11.28 9.48 -10.62
CA LEU A 495 -11.62 9.85 -9.25
C LEU A 495 -10.49 9.41 -8.30
N PRO A 496 -10.02 10.28 -7.40
CA PRO A 496 -9.07 9.88 -6.35
C PRO A 496 -9.66 8.84 -5.40
N ARG A 497 -10.93 9.03 -5.03
CA ARG A 497 -11.69 8.17 -4.13
C ARG A 497 -13.16 8.17 -4.51
N ILE A 498 -13.86 7.08 -4.19
CA ILE A 498 -15.33 7.03 -4.21
C ILE A 498 -15.75 6.46 -2.87
N GLY A 499 -16.40 7.27 -2.03
CA GLY A 499 -16.79 6.82 -0.71
C GLY A 499 -17.62 7.83 0.04
N MET A 500 -17.75 7.59 1.34
CA MET A 500 -18.42 8.49 2.29
C MET A 500 -17.55 8.74 3.51
N THR A 501 -17.66 9.96 4.03
CA THR A 501 -16.91 10.40 5.21
C THR A 501 -17.87 10.91 6.28
N ALA A 502 -17.59 10.59 7.54
CA ALA A 502 -18.19 11.21 8.71
C ALA A 502 -17.17 11.27 9.86
N GLN A 503 -17.40 12.12 10.86
CA GLN A 503 -16.72 12.03 12.13
C GLN A 503 -17.53 11.18 13.11
N ILE A 504 -16.88 10.28 13.81
CA ILE A 504 -17.45 9.46 14.89
C ILE A 504 -16.79 9.83 16.23
N PRO A 505 -17.42 9.50 17.38
CA PRO A 505 -16.87 9.79 18.71
C PRO A 505 -15.40 9.39 18.89
N ALA A 506 -14.60 10.27 19.50
CA ALA A 506 -13.21 9.99 19.87
C ALA A 506 -13.07 8.76 20.78
N ALA A 507 -14.10 8.51 21.60
CA ALA A 507 -14.19 7.37 22.50
C ALA A 507 -14.17 6.02 21.77
N TYR A 508 -14.47 5.95 20.47
CA TYR A 508 -14.36 4.70 19.69
C TYR A 508 -12.90 4.41 19.35
N ASP A 509 -12.16 3.97 20.35
CA ASP A 509 -10.72 3.76 20.32
C ASP A 509 -10.31 2.31 20.07
N ARG A 510 -11.27 1.37 20.01
CA ARG A 510 -11.04 -0.04 19.66
C ARG A 510 -11.61 -0.34 18.28
N VAL A 511 -10.76 -0.84 17.39
CA VAL A 511 -11.15 -1.19 16.02
C VAL A 511 -10.88 -2.65 15.77
N ALA A 512 -11.90 -3.40 15.37
CA ALA A 512 -11.73 -4.77 14.88
C ALA A 512 -12.35 -4.92 13.50
N TRP A 513 -11.79 -5.74 12.63
CA TRP A 513 -12.32 -5.94 11.29
C TRP A 513 -12.02 -7.34 10.74
N LEU A 514 -12.85 -7.76 9.78
CA LEU A 514 -12.61 -8.91 8.92
C LEU A 514 -12.34 -8.40 7.50
N GLY A 515 -11.12 -8.57 7.01
CA GLY A 515 -10.68 -8.02 5.73
C GLY A 515 -9.18 -8.18 5.56
N ARG A 516 -8.55 -7.39 4.69
CA ARG A 516 -7.09 -7.39 4.56
C ARG A 516 -6.41 -6.63 5.71
N GLY A 517 -5.25 -7.11 6.15
CA GLY A 517 -4.50 -6.49 7.24
C GLY A 517 -3.25 -7.28 7.66
N PRO A 518 -2.65 -6.95 8.83
CA PRO A 518 -3.07 -5.89 9.75
C PRO A 518 -2.65 -4.47 9.32
N HIS A 519 -1.62 -4.34 8.48
CA HIS A 519 -1.10 -3.06 7.98
C HIS A 519 -1.98 -2.46 6.89
N GLU A 520 -1.71 -1.20 6.56
CA GLU A 520 -2.45 -0.49 5.51
C GLU A 520 -2.22 -1.12 4.12
N SER A 521 -3.26 -1.08 3.29
CA SER A 521 -3.27 -1.61 1.93
C SER A 521 -4.01 -0.68 0.98
N TYR A 522 -3.66 -0.72 -0.30
CA TYR A 522 -4.26 0.04 -1.39
C TYR A 522 -4.49 -0.89 -2.59
N THR A 523 -5.20 -0.44 -3.62
CA THR A 523 -5.59 -1.32 -4.74
C THR A 523 -4.39 -1.95 -5.47
N ASP A 524 -3.27 -1.23 -5.52
CA ASP A 524 -2.01 -1.67 -6.11
C ASP A 524 -1.05 -2.28 -5.07
N ARG A 525 -1.14 -1.91 -3.78
CA ARG A 525 -0.30 -2.45 -2.69
C ARG A 525 -1.11 -3.22 -1.64
N ARG A 526 -1.30 -4.53 -1.81
CA ARG A 526 -2.14 -5.33 -0.90
C ARG A 526 -1.82 -6.82 -0.81
N ASP A 527 -0.87 -7.32 -1.58
CA ASP A 527 -0.63 -8.76 -1.65
C ASP A 527 -0.04 -9.30 -0.35
N SER A 528 0.71 -8.47 0.39
CA SER A 528 1.16 -8.78 1.76
C SER A 528 0.07 -8.66 2.83
N ALA A 529 -1.05 -8.00 2.53
CA ALA A 529 -2.16 -7.79 3.44
C ALA A 529 -3.18 -8.92 3.28
N PHE A 530 -3.06 -9.93 4.13
CA PHE A 530 -3.89 -11.15 4.06
C PHE A 530 -5.28 -10.93 4.64
N PHE A 531 -6.26 -11.66 4.12
CA PHE A 531 -7.57 -11.74 4.75
C PHE A 531 -7.45 -12.39 6.14
N GLY A 532 -8.06 -11.77 7.13
CA GLY A 532 -8.07 -12.28 8.50
C GLY A 532 -8.95 -11.41 9.38
N ARG A 533 -9.06 -11.82 10.64
CA ARG A 533 -9.66 -11.02 11.70
C ARG A 533 -8.55 -10.29 12.45
N TYR A 534 -8.67 -8.97 12.51
CA TYR A 534 -7.66 -8.11 13.13
C TYR A 534 -8.31 -7.18 14.14
N GLU A 535 -7.53 -6.73 15.11
CA GLU A 535 -7.91 -5.74 16.10
C GLU A 535 -6.72 -4.83 16.38
N LEU A 536 -6.95 -3.51 16.40
CA LEU A 536 -5.96 -2.50 16.72
C LEU A 536 -6.62 -1.36 17.52
N PRO A 537 -5.86 -0.68 18.39
CA PRO A 537 -6.22 0.65 18.83
C PRO A 537 -6.42 1.58 17.62
N ALA A 538 -7.41 2.46 17.67
CA ALA A 538 -7.72 3.36 16.57
C ALA A 538 -6.55 4.31 16.23
N ASP A 539 -5.72 4.66 17.21
CA ASP A 539 -4.54 5.51 17.00
C ASP A 539 -3.41 4.77 16.27
N ASP A 540 -3.38 3.43 16.32
CA ASP A 540 -2.40 2.59 15.61
C ASP A 540 -2.75 2.40 14.12
N LEU A 541 -3.91 2.88 13.67
CA LEU A 541 -4.28 2.91 12.26
C LEU A 541 -3.59 4.04 11.49
N PHE A 542 -3.05 5.04 12.18
CA PHE A 542 -2.28 6.13 11.58
C PHE A 542 -0.79 5.77 11.49
N PHE A 543 -0.21 5.83 10.28
CA PHE A 543 1.23 5.75 10.10
C PHE A 543 1.85 7.16 9.94
N PRO A 544 2.83 7.55 10.77
CA PRO A 544 3.42 8.89 10.72
C PRO A 544 4.52 8.97 9.66
N TYR A 545 4.13 9.08 8.38
CA TYR A 545 5.07 9.42 7.29
C TYR A 545 5.81 10.73 7.57
N VAL A 546 7.04 10.88 7.07
CA VAL A 546 7.89 12.05 7.37
C VAL A 546 7.21 13.35 6.96
N GLU A 547 6.65 13.41 5.75
CA GLU A 547 5.66 14.42 5.39
C GLU A 547 4.24 13.82 5.53
N PRO A 548 3.31 14.46 6.27
CA PRO A 548 1.92 14.00 6.37
C PRO A 548 1.24 13.83 5.01
N GLN A 549 0.42 12.77 4.90
CA GLN A 549 -0.27 12.37 3.68
C GLN A 549 -1.38 11.34 3.98
N GLU A 550 -2.08 10.87 2.94
CA GLU A 550 -3.03 9.75 3.05
C GLU A 550 -2.37 8.48 3.63
N THR A 551 -3.02 7.88 4.63
CA THR A 551 -2.56 6.68 5.34
C THR A 551 -3.74 5.93 5.98
N GLY A 552 -3.51 4.68 6.37
CA GLY A 552 -4.42 3.94 7.25
C GLY A 552 -5.54 3.19 6.53
N ASN A 553 -5.57 3.18 5.20
CA ASN A 553 -6.57 2.46 4.44
C ASN A 553 -6.49 0.93 4.67
N ARG A 554 -7.65 0.28 4.76
CA ARG A 554 -7.80 -1.19 4.78
C ARG A 554 -8.69 -1.59 3.61
N THR A 555 -8.18 -2.45 2.74
CA THR A 555 -8.91 -2.88 1.54
C THR A 555 -9.74 -4.16 1.76
N GLU A 556 -10.79 -4.31 0.96
CA GLU A 556 -11.60 -5.54 0.89
C GLU A 556 -12.13 -6.02 2.25
N VAL A 557 -12.69 -5.10 3.01
CA VAL A 557 -13.22 -5.34 4.36
C VAL A 557 -14.68 -5.76 4.27
N PHE A 558 -14.99 -6.90 4.90
CA PHE A 558 -16.35 -7.44 5.01
C PHE A 558 -17.13 -6.77 6.13
N TRP A 559 -16.48 -6.50 7.26
CA TRP A 559 -17.02 -5.67 8.32
C TRP A 559 -15.91 -5.05 9.17
N ALA A 560 -16.20 -3.89 9.78
CA ALA A 560 -15.37 -3.24 10.78
C ALA A 560 -16.25 -2.78 11.96
N THR A 561 -15.76 -2.94 13.19
CA THR A 561 -16.39 -2.45 14.43
C THR A 561 -15.55 -1.36 15.05
N PHE A 562 -16.21 -0.31 15.52
CA PHE A 562 -15.62 0.83 16.18
C PHE A 562 -16.33 1.01 17.52
N THR A 563 -15.65 0.71 18.62
CA THR A 563 -16.28 0.65 19.95
C THR A 563 -15.50 1.41 21.00
N ASP A 564 -16.20 1.88 22.02
CA ASP A 564 -15.62 2.42 23.24
C ASP A 564 -15.12 1.33 24.20
N ALA A 565 -14.56 1.76 25.34
CA ALA A 565 -14.09 0.86 26.39
C ALA A 565 -15.20 -0.01 27.03
N SER A 566 -16.48 0.36 26.88
CA SER A 566 -17.64 -0.41 27.33
C SER A 566 -18.16 -1.41 26.28
N GLY A 567 -17.54 -1.44 25.09
CA GLY A 567 -17.97 -2.28 23.98
C GLY A 567 -19.15 -1.72 23.18
N ARG A 568 -19.58 -0.48 23.44
CA ARG A 568 -20.65 0.18 22.68
C ARG A 568 -20.08 0.94 21.49
N GLY A 569 -20.81 0.99 20.39
CA GLY A 569 -20.44 1.79 19.22
C GLY A 569 -21.14 1.32 17.96
N ILE A 570 -20.41 1.26 16.86
CA ILE A 570 -20.98 0.95 15.54
C ILE A 570 -20.22 -0.19 14.86
N ARG A 571 -20.95 -1.03 14.13
CA ARG A 571 -20.43 -1.96 13.16
C ARG A 571 -20.84 -1.50 11.76
N VAL A 572 -19.89 -1.58 10.83
CA VAL A 572 -20.12 -1.32 9.42
C VAL A 572 -19.89 -2.62 8.67
N TRP A 573 -20.89 -3.11 7.96
CA TRP A 573 -20.77 -4.26 7.05
C TRP A 573 -20.62 -3.76 5.61
N GLY A 574 -19.62 -4.25 4.90
CA GLY A 574 -19.56 -4.11 3.44
C GLY A 574 -20.65 -4.94 2.76
N ASP A 575 -21.15 -4.45 1.63
CA ASP A 575 -22.21 -5.10 0.88
C ASP A 575 -21.80 -5.34 -0.58
N PRO A 576 -20.95 -6.35 -0.85
CA PRO A 576 -20.41 -7.34 0.08
C PRO A 576 -19.08 -6.95 0.77
N LYS A 577 -18.36 -5.94 0.27
CA LYS A 577 -17.10 -5.43 0.83
C LYS A 577 -17.01 -3.91 0.69
N LEU A 578 -16.16 -3.28 1.49
CA LEU A 578 -15.77 -1.87 1.40
C LEU A 578 -14.29 -1.71 1.76
N ASN A 579 -13.73 -0.53 1.53
CA ASN A 579 -12.48 -0.10 2.16
C ASN A 579 -12.79 0.86 3.31
N PHE A 580 -11.97 0.89 4.36
CA PHE A 580 -12.11 1.91 5.40
C PHE A 580 -10.79 2.49 5.86
N SER A 581 -10.85 3.71 6.41
CA SER A 581 -9.82 4.28 7.28
C SER A 581 -10.45 5.04 8.43
N LEU A 582 -9.75 5.14 9.56
CA LEU A 582 -10.18 5.87 10.73
C LEU A 582 -8.99 6.64 11.31
N LEU A 583 -9.03 7.96 11.21
CA LEU A 583 -7.89 8.82 11.59
C LEU A 583 -8.35 9.93 12.54
N PRO A 584 -7.50 10.38 13.49
CA PRO A 584 -7.80 11.55 14.33
C PRO A 584 -7.54 12.89 13.63
N TYR A 585 -7.30 12.88 12.32
CA TYR A 585 -6.92 14.05 11.50
C TYR A 585 -7.85 14.19 10.29
N THR A 586 -8.19 15.43 9.93
CA THR A 586 -8.95 15.74 8.71
C THR A 586 -8.07 15.56 7.47
N THR A 587 -8.70 15.42 6.30
CA THR A 587 -7.97 15.40 5.02
C THR A 587 -7.15 16.67 4.81
N GLU A 588 -7.70 17.83 5.17
CA GLU A 588 -7.03 19.13 5.08
C GLU A 588 -5.81 19.22 6.00
N GLU A 589 -5.90 18.70 7.22
CA GLU A 589 -4.78 18.70 8.16
C GLU A 589 -3.64 17.80 7.66
N LEU A 590 -3.94 16.64 7.07
CA LEU A 590 -2.92 15.78 6.45
C LEU A 590 -2.30 16.41 5.19
N GLU A 591 -3.06 17.22 4.46
CA GLU A 591 -2.62 17.82 3.20
C GLU A 591 -1.73 19.06 3.40
N THR A 592 -1.90 19.79 4.51
CA THR A 592 -1.32 21.13 4.69
C THR A 592 -0.13 21.19 5.65
N ARG A 593 0.08 20.15 6.47
CA ARG A 593 1.22 20.08 7.40
C ARG A 593 2.45 19.47 6.73
N LYS A 594 3.63 19.97 7.12
CA LYS A 594 4.91 19.48 6.63
C LYS A 594 5.48 18.37 7.51
N HIS A 595 5.16 18.41 8.81
CA HIS A 595 5.67 17.41 9.75
C HIS A 595 4.57 16.82 10.66
N PRO A 596 4.65 15.54 11.06
CA PRO A 596 3.66 14.89 11.93
C PRO A 596 3.43 15.59 13.27
N TRP A 597 4.47 16.22 13.83
CA TRP A 597 4.36 16.92 15.12
C TRP A 597 3.51 18.20 15.02
N GLU A 598 3.30 18.72 13.81
CA GLU A 598 2.44 19.89 13.56
C GLU A 598 0.95 19.52 13.53
N LEU A 599 0.64 18.24 13.26
CA LEU A 599 -0.73 17.77 13.12
C LEU A 599 -1.56 18.03 14.37
N SER A 600 -2.74 18.60 14.18
CA SER A 600 -3.71 18.89 15.23
C SER A 600 -4.87 17.91 15.13
N ARG A 601 -5.13 17.15 16.20
CA ARG A 601 -6.27 16.22 16.24
C ARG A 601 -7.58 17.00 16.09
N CYS A 602 -8.55 16.45 15.35
CA CYS A 602 -9.86 17.09 15.16
C CYS A 602 -10.81 16.98 16.36
N GLY A 603 -10.36 16.40 17.48
CA GLY A 603 -11.18 16.14 18.67
C GLY A 603 -12.09 14.90 18.57
N ASN A 604 -12.27 14.35 17.36
CA ASN A 604 -13.08 13.17 17.03
C ASN A 604 -12.25 12.17 16.20
N ARG A 605 -12.91 11.27 15.47
CA ARG A 605 -12.25 10.40 14.47
C ARG A 605 -12.93 10.51 13.13
N VAL A 606 -12.16 10.76 12.07
CA VAL A 606 -12.62 10.82 10.69
C VAL A 606 -12.69 9.40 10.13
N LEU A 607 -13.90 8.87 10.02
CA LEU A 607 -14.21 7.57 9.43
C LEU A 607 -14.48 7.76 7.93
N ARG A 608 -13.80 6.97 7.10
CA ARG A 608 -14.03 6.87 5.67
C ARG A 608 -14.49 5.46 5.32
N LEU A 609 -15.55 5.37 4.53
CA LEU A 609 -16.16 4.13 4.07
C LEU A 609 -16.22 4.20 2.54
N ASP A 610 -15.31 3.52 1.86
CA ASP A 610 -15.07 3.72 0.44
C ASP A 610 -15.46 2.49 -0.37
N TYR A 611 -16.01 2.73 -1.57
CA TYR A 611 -15.99 1.74 -2.65
C TYR A 611 -14.56 1.38 -3.02
N GLY A 612 -13.72 2.41 -3.14
CA GLY A 612 -12.34 2.29 -3.55
C GLY A 612 -11.61 3.62 -3.62
N GLN A 613 -10.30 3.53 -3.77
CA GLN A 613 -9.38 4.64 -3.93
C GLN A 613 -8.42 4.29 -5.07
N MET A 614 -7.98 5.28 -5.86
CA MET A 614 -6.94 5.02 -6.86
C MET A 614 -5.63 4.54 -6.18
N GLY A 615 -4.78 3.86 -6.94
CA GLY A 615 -3.51 3.33 -6.43
C GLY A 615 -2.53 4.39 -5.92
N LEU A 616 -1.45 3.93 -5.32
CA LEU A 616 -0.35 4.74 -4.81
C LEU A 616 0.66 5.12 -5.89
N ALA A 617 0.72 4.41 -7.03
CA ALA A 617 1.79 4.54 -8.02
C ALA A 617 3.16 4.09 -7.47
N GLY A 618 4.24 4.82 -7.79
CA GLY A 618 5.58 4.51 -7.27
C GLY A 618 6.58 3.98 -8.30
N GLU A 619 6.27 3.97 -9.60
CA GLU A 619 7.33 3.76 -10.63
C GLU A 619 8.38 4.88 -10.51
N ASN A 620 7.93 6.11 -10.25
CA ASN A 620 8.70 7.23 -9.75
C ASN A 620 7.77 8.23 -9.01
N SER A 621 8.33 9.28 -8.41
CA SER A 621 7.58 10.32 -7.69
C SER A 621 7.68 11.70 -8.35
N TRP A 622 7.84 11.76 -9.68
CA TRP A 622 7.96 13.01 -10.45
C TRP A 622 7.18 12.96 -11.78
N GLY A 623 6.07 12.23 -11.80
CA GLY A 623 5.13 12.25 -12.93
C GLY A 623 4.41 10.94 -13.19
N ALA A 624 4.96 9.82 -12.72
CA ALA A 624 4.30 8.52 -12.85
C ALA A 624 2.96 8.50 -12.10
N ARG A 625 2.04 7.68 -12.60
CA ARG A 625 0.66 7.57 -12.12
C ARG A 625 0.37 6.11 -11.82
N PRO A 626 -0.67 5.82 -11.02
CA PRO A 626 -1.15 4.44 -10.89
C PRO A 626 -1.50 3.92 -12.28
N TRP A 627 -1.27 2.63 -12.51
CA TRP A 627 -1.68 2.01 -13.77
C TRP A 627 -3.19 2.09 -13.98
N PRO A 628 -3.69 2.06 -15.23
CA PRO A 628 -5.12 2.21 -15.51
C PRO A 628 -6.04 1.26 -14.73
N GLU A 629 -5.63 0.00 -14.52
CA GLU A 629 -6.38 -0.98 -13.71
C GLU A 629 -6.52 -0.59 -12.23
N HIS A 630 -5.62 0.25 -11.74
CA HIS A 630 -5.56 0.74 -10.36
C HIS A 630 -6.16 2.15 -10.24
N GLN A 631 -6.83 2.65 -11.27
CA GLN A 631 -7.54 3.95 -11.27
C GLN A 631 -9.06 3.77 -11.19
N LEU A 632 -9.74 4.87 -10.83
CA LEU A 632 -11.20 4.97 -10.89
C LEU A 632 -11.58 5.89 -12.07
N PRO A 633 -11.54 5.44 -13.33
CA PRO A 633 -11.85 6.28 -14.48
C PRO A 633 -13.26 6.88 -14.42
N ALA A 634 -13.42 8.09 -14.95
CA ALA A 634 -14.74 8.64 -15.25
C ALA A 634 -15.41 7.87 -16.42
N GLY A 635 -16.67 8.18 -16.74
CA GLY A 635 -17.39 7.57 -17.86
C GLY A 635 -17.92 6.15 -17.60
N ARG A 636 -17.93 5.68 -16.34
CA ARG A 636 -18.59 4.43 -15.94
C ARG A 636 -19.41 4.61 -14.67
N VAL A 637 -20.49 3.84 -14.53
CA VAL A 637 -21.30 3.81 -13.31
C VAL A 637 -20.53 3.09 -12.20
N TYR A 638 -20.50 3.70 -11.02
CA TYR A 638 -20.04 3.06 -9.79
C TYR A 638 -21.22 2.84 -8.85
N GLN A 639 -21.28 1.66 -8.24
CA GLN A 639 -22.29 1.29 -7.26
C GLN A 639 -21.62 0.56 -6.10
N TYR A 640 -21.96 0.95 -4.88
CA TYR A 640 -21.55 0.22 -3.68
C TYR A 640 -22.52 0.49 -2.52
N GLY A 641 -22.45 -0.33 -1.48
CA GLY A 641 -23.24 -0.12 -0.29
C GLY A 641 -22.59 -0.72 0.95
N PHE A 642 -23.15 -0.35 2.09
CA PHE A 642 -22.78 -0.87 3.40
C PHE A 642 -23.97 -0.80 4.36
N VAL A 643 -23.91 -1.56 5.44
CA VAL A 643 -24.90 -1.54 6.53
C VAL A 643 -24.24 -0.99 7.79
N LEU A 644 -24.81 0.08 8.34
CA LEU A 644 -24.51 0.56 9.68
C LEU A 644 -25.37 -0.21 10.68
N GLU A 645 -24.75 -0.74 11.72
CA GLU A 645 -25.39 -1.54 12.77
C GLU A 645 -24.96 -1.00 14.14
N PRO A 646 -25.90 -0.73 15.07
CA PRO A 646 -25.56 -0.45 16.46
C PRO A 646 -24.87 -1.65 17.11
N VAL A 647 -23.81 -1.39 17.89
CA VAL A 647 -23.19 -2.38 18.77
C VAL A 647 -23.54 -2.01 20.21
N TYR A 648 -24.33 -2.86 20.85
CA TYR A 648 -24.63 -2.79 22.27
C TYR A 648 -23.51 -3.51 23.03
N GLY A 649 -23.07 -2.94 24.16
CA GLY A 649 -22.06 -3.56 25.02
C GLY A 649 -22.53 -4.91 25.57
N PRO A 650 -21.60 -5.73 26.10
CA PRO A 650 -21.91 -7.04 26.66
C PRO A 650 -22.83 -7.03 27.89
#